data_AF-A0A5N5DJB2-F1
#
_entry.id   AF-A0A5N5DJB2-F1
#
_cell.length_a   1.000
_cell.length_b   1.000
_cell.length_c   1.000
_cell.angle_alpha   90.00
_cell.angle_beta   90.00
_cell.angle_gamma   90.00
#
_symmetry.space_group_name_H-M   'P 1'
#
loop_
_entity.id
_entity.type
_entity.pdbx_description
1 polymer ?
#
loop_
_entity_poly.entity_id
_entity_poly.type
_entity_poly.pdbx_seq_one_letter_code
_entity_poly.pdbx_strand_id
1 'polypeptide(L)'
;MSSESIPVRWLEPPDHYQYGTTFGLPWSRGKYKSGDTTYTCSTHTGENIPLQSWVLAYWPDDSIKWTAHAIPAGDAPKDGYIVHATVNGENEPSQEPPKGISIQDSDDSITVSTGAITATFPKSGRTLISSIINNAGRTVSTNGHLVLLTQSSILDGDLPSSPITHHKLTSTITSTTLERAGPIRTTIKITGHHAPLPPHPSTQPSTPSNQHETLLLPFTLRIHLHASSPLLRLHLTHVFSPSPLPHPYNHIRGLALRLTAPLAPAAPYDQHIRLTTASGSTLLAEAAQGLTGLWTDPGAAVRAAQVSGQPVPSPETWDAEMPRGEGLRWVPVWRQWRLTQLGPDACVVRKRTGGQAGGRAWVGVPPRAGAAEPNQKAGGVAYVGAAGRGGVAVGVRWFWERWPTGLDVGAGGGDDGELTAWLWSPDGGSGPMDLRPWRGSLGEEGSYDEQLAAMRVTYEDWEEGMGSAEGVARTSELCLLATEGTPSEKELASLTRCVRSPPVLVARSERIRETGALGTYWSPAAEKESGCSGLQMDLDSKLYFLFNFYKGQVQQRKWYGFWDHGDIMHTYDADRRTWRYDVGGYAWDNSELSPDLWLWLYFLRTGRPDVYRMAEALTRHTGEVDVYHLGKYKGLGTRHGVQHWSDSCKQARISNALYRRFFYYLSGGAERVGDLMEETLETEKAFLTLDPYRKVRKDRATYRPDPKALTISLGTDWSALAAAWFIEWERRGPLWEEAKSKLLTTTRGIGSLANGFVTGQVTYNLLTGEILPPVEDPENKGVVKVSHLSAMFGLFEICADILDSLAADIPPGFKEAWLSYCRYFNAPADEQIERFGVSFGNLQLKQGHSRLTAYVSRELDDPSLASRAWNELLYSDGYRADALWTTQNIGGHGPTSSIDEAPWISTNITSLYGLAAIQNLAILGEIN
;
A
#
# COMPACT_ATOMS: atom_id res chain seq x y z
N MET A 1 -27.18 5.73 29.55
CA MET A 1 -26.20 6.25 28.58
C MET A 1 -26.72 5.86 27.20
N SER A 2 -26.79 6.81 26.26
CA SER A 2 -27.59 6.70 25.05
C SER A 2 -26.92 5.85 23.95
N SER A 3 -27.74 5.14 23.17
CA SER A 3 -27.33 4.55 21.90
C SER A 3 -26.84 5.62 20.92
N GLU A 4 -25.87 5.30 20.08
CA GLU A 4 -25.41 6.16 18.99
C GLU A 4 -25.62 5.46 17.65
N SER A 5 -26.01 6.19 16.61
CA SER A 5 -26.16 5.68 15.25
C SER A 5 -25.25 6.47 14.32
N ILE A 6 -24.35 5.78 13.61
CA ILE A 6 -23.32 6.38 12.77
C ILE A 6 -23.51 5.94 11.33
N PRO A 7 -23.86 6.86 10.41
CA PRO A 7 -23.85 6.57 8.98
C PRO A 7 -22.43 6.31 8.47
N VAL A 8 -22.27 5.24 7.70
CA VAL A 8 -21.07 4.92 6.91
C VAL A 8 -21.43 4.89 5.45
N ARG A 9 -20.65 5.60 4.63
CA ARG A 9 -20.94 5.78 3.21
C ARG A 9 -19.88 5.11 2.35
N TRP A 10 -20.26 4.75 1.14
CA TRP A 10 -19.29 4.32 0.15
C TRP A 10 -18.37 5.49 -0.22
N LEU A 11 -17.08 5.21 -0.31
CA LEU A 11 -16.10 6.12 -0.91
C LEU A 11 -16.47 6.33 -2.38
N GLU A 12 -16.55 5.23 -3.14
CA GLU A 12 -17.20 5.17 -4.45
C GLU A 12 -18.30 4.09 -4.38
N PRO A 13 -19.57 4.41 -4.66
CA PRO A 13 -20.65 3.42 -4.57
C PRO A 13 -20.45 2.32 -5.63
N PRO A 14 -20.52 1.03 -5.25
CA PRO A 14 -20.63 -0.06 -6.21
C PRO A 14 -21.92 0.10 -7.04
N ASP A 15 -21.97 -0.50 -8.23
CA ASP A 15 -23.18 -0.37 -9.06
C ASP A 15 -24.40 -1.00 -8.40
N HIS A 16 -24.25 -2.23 -7.92
CA HIS A 16 -25.33 -3.01 -7.32
C HIS A 16 -24.87 -4.00 -6.25
N TYR A 17 -23.71 -4.65 -6.42
CA TYR A 17 -23.27 -5.76 -5.58
C TYR A 17 -21.84 -5.57 -5.06
N GLN A 18 -21.58 -6.01 -3.84
CA GLN A 18 -20.25 -6.00 -3.20
C GLN A 18 -19.91 -7.38 -2.62
N TYR A 19 -18.62 -7.75 -2.65
CA TYR A 19 -18.13 -9.09 -2.33
C TYR A 19 -17.71 -9.29 -0.86
N GLY A 20 -18.23 -8.48 0.04
CA GLY A 20 -17.78 -8.31 1.42
C GLY A 20 -16.78 -7.17 1.55
N THR A 21 -16.89 -6.39 2.62
CA THR A 21 -15.96 -5.30 2.92
C THR A 21 -15.75 -5.13 4.42
N THR A 22 -14.63 -4.51 4.78
CA THR A 22 -14.24 -4.17 6.14
C THR A 22 -13.95 -2.68 6.23
N PHE A 23 -14.36 -2.04 7.32
CA PHE A 23 -14.21 -0.60 7.51
C PHE A 23 -14.01 -0.25 8.99
N GLY A 24 -13.37 0.90 9.25
CA GLY A 24 -13.17 1.41 10.61
C GLY A 24 -14.22 2.42 11.04
N LEU A 25 -14.54 2.44 12.34
CA LEU A 25 -15.33 3.50 12.97
C LEU A 25 -14.63 4.06 14.22
N PRO A 26 -14.54 5.41 14.36
CA PRO A 26 -13.98 6.03 15.54
C PRO A 26 -15.04 6.29 16.63
N TRP A 27 -14.56 6.33 17.87
CA TRP A 27 -15.35 6.54 19.07
C TRP A 27 -14.71 7.57 19.99
N SER A 28 -15.53 8.44 20.57
CA SER A 28 -15.08 9.46 21.54
C SER A 28 -14.54 8.82 22.80
N ARG A 29 -13.51 9.45 23.38
CA ARG A 29 -12.91 9.06 24.65
C ARG A 29 -13.96 8.96 25.78
N GLY A 30 -13.81 7.94 26.61
CA GLY A 30 -14.68 7.66 27.76
C GLY A 30 -16.07 7.13 27.42
N LYS A 31 -16.43 6.98 26.14
CA LYS A 31 -17.82 6.70 25.73
C LYS A 31 -18.20 5.22 25.77
N TYR A 32 -17.35 4.35 25.23
CA TYR A 32 -17.62 2.92 25.10
C TYR A 32 -16.48 2.09 25.69
N LYS A 33 -16.82 1.00 26.38
CA LYS A 33 -15.85 0.03 26.91
C LYS A 33 -15.97 -1.30 26.17
N SER A 34 -14.84 -2.00 26.06
CA SER A 34 -14.82 -3.35 25.49
C SER A 34 -15.58 -4.32 26.40
N GLY A 35 -16.41 -5.18 25.81
CA GLY A 35 -17.27 -6.13 26.53
C GLY A 35 -18.67 -5.59 26.86
N ASP A 36 -18.86 -4.28 26.95
CA ASP A 36 -20.13 -3.66 27.41
C ASP A 36 -20.94 -3.00 26.27
N THR A 37 -20.43 -3.07 25.04
CA THR A 37 -20.99 -2.38 23.86
C THR A 37 -21.35 -3.39 22.78
N THR A 38 -22.60 -3.33 22.31
CA THR A 38 -23.10 -4.14 21.19
C THR A 38 -23.21 -3.27 19.94
N TYR A 39 -22.82 -3.83 18.79
CA TYR A 39 -22.88 -3.15 17.49
C TYR A 39 -23.83 -3.88 16.54
N THR A 40 -24.78 -3.15 15.96
CA THR A 40 -25.67 -3.65 14.91
C THR A 40 -25.57 -2.76 13.66
N CYS A 41 -26.04 -3.25 12.52
CA CYS A 41 -26.02 -2.51 11.26
C CYS A 41 -27.38 -2.56 10.59
N SER A 42 -27.77 -1.46 9.96
CA SER A 42 -28.94 -1.39 9.10
C SER A 42 -28.66 -0.61 7.82
N THR A 43 -29.52 -0.76 6.82
CA THR A 43 -29.59 0.17 5.68
C THR A 43 -30.34 1.43 6.09
N HIS A 44 -30.27 2.48 5.26
CA HIS A 44 -31.06 3.69 5.46
C HIS A 44 -32.59 3.48 5.40
N THR A 45 -33.05 2.34 4.86
CA THR A 45 -34.48 1.95 4.85
C THR A 45 -34.88 1.14 6.07
N GLY A 46 -33.96 0.87 7.01
CA GLY A 46 -34.20 0.12 8.23
C GLY A 46 -34.08 -1.40 8.08
N GLU A 47 -33.55 -1.89 6.95
CA GLU A 47 -33.26 -3.33 6.79
C GLU A 47 -32.01 -3.69 7.60
N ASN A 48 -32.10 -4.71 8.45
CA ASN A 48 -30.97 -5.17 9.26
C ASN A 48 -29.93 -5.89 8.41
N ILE A 49 -28.66 -5.57 8.64
CA ILE A 49 -27.50 -6.16 7.98
C ILE A 49 -26.63 -6.87 9.02
N PRO A 50 -26.26 -8.16 8.81
CA PRO A 50 -25.29 -8.83 9.67
C PRO A 50 -23.98 -8.04 9.79
N LEU A 51 -23.51 -7.85 11.02
CA LEU A 51 -22.32 -7.05 11.32
C LEU A 51 -21.39 -7.81 12.28
N GLN A 52 -20.13 -7.94 11.90
CA GLN A 52 -19.08 -8.48 12.76
C GLN A 52 -18.18 -7.32 13.19
N SER A 53 -17.89 -7.21 14.48
CA SER A 53 -17.14 -6.07 15.04
C SER A 53 -15.97 -6.52 15.91
N TRP A 54 -14.86 -5.78 15.88
CA TRP A 54 -13.74 -5.95 16.83
C TRP A 54 -13.04 -4.62 17.10
N VAL A 55 -12.36 -4.52 18.24
CA VAL A 55 -11.62 -3.32 18.62
C VAL A 55 -10.27 -3.28 17.90
N LEU A 56 -9.88 -2.11 17.41
CA LEU A 56 -8.57 -1.84 16.80
C LEU A 56 -7.65 -1.02 17.69
N ALA A 57 -8.23 -0.12 18.49
CA ALA A 57 -7.48 0.76 19.38
C ALA A 57 -8.31 1.24 20.55
N TYR A 58 -7.59 1.64 21.59
CA TYR A 58 -8.09 2.13 22.86
C TYR A 58 -7.49 3.49 23.18
N TRP A 59 -8.27 4.33 23.85
CA TRP A 59 -7.77 5.52 24.51
C TRP A 59 -6.93 5.15 25.74
N PRO A 60 -6.17 6.09 26.32
CA PRO A 60 -5.39 5.83 27.55
C PRO A 60 -6.23 5.43 28.76
N ASP A 61 -7.53 5.78 28.80
CA ASP A 61 -8.48 5.41 29.85
C ASP A 61 -9.19 4.07 29.60
N ASP A 62 -8.66 3.26 28.66
CA ASP A 62 -9.16 1.96 28.22
C ASP A 62 -10.55 1.98 27.55
N SER A 63 -11.11 3.16 27.28
CA SER A 63 -12.27 3.28 26.39
C SER A 63 -11.88 2.98 24.93
N ILE A 64 -12.84 2.47 24.16
CA ILE A 64 -12.65 2.14 22.74
C ILE A 64 -12.39 3.43 21.96
N LYS A 65 -11.34 3.42 21.14
CA LYS A 65 -10.97 4.54 20.24
C LYS A 65 -11.37 4.24 18.79
N TRP A 66 -11.09 3.03 18.33
CA TRP A 66 -11.47 2.55 16.99
C TRP A 66 -11.99 1.12 17.05
N THR A 67 -13.03 0.85 16.28
CA THR A 67 -13.47 -0.51 15.93
C THR A 67 -13.32 -0.73 14.44
N ALA A 68 -13.19 -1.99 14.07
CA ALA A 68 -13.42 -2.46 12.72
C ALA A 68 -14.74 -3.20 12.64
N HIS A 69 -15.36 -3.14 11.48
CA HIS A 69 -16.61 -3.81 11.17
C HIS A 69 -16.50 -4.51 9.82
N ALA A 70 -17.07 -5.70 9.70
CA ALA A 70 -17.18 -6.44 8.45
C ALA A 70 -18.65 -6.78 8.14
N ILE A 71 -19.02 -6.65 6.87
CA ILE A 71 -20.34 -7.04 6.33
C ILE A 71 -20.19 -8.17 5.30
N PRO A 72 -21.18 -9.06 5.16
CA PRO A 72 -21.14 -10.15 4.19
C PRO A 72 -21.25 -9.61 2.76
N ALA A 73 -21.01 -10.45 1.75
CA ALA A 73 -21.32 -10.10 0.37
C ALA A 73 -22.83 -9.99 0.15
N GLY A 74 -23.25 -9.05 -0.70
CA GLY A 74 -24.66 -8.76 -0.93
C GLY A 74 -24.88 -7.47 -1.71
N ASP A 75 -26.13 -7.02 -1.70
CA ASP A 75 -26.53 -5.76 -2.31
C ASP A 75 -25.79 -4.58 -1.66
N ALA A 76 -25.45 -3.58 -2.47
CA ALA A 76 -24.73 -2.39 -2.05
C ALA A 76 -25.65 -1.16 -2.18
N PRO A 77 -26.41 -0.78 -1.13
CA PRO A 77 -27.23 0.42 -1.15
C PRO A 77 -26.34 1.65 -1.37
N LYS A 78 -26.75 2.56 -2.27
CA LYS A 78 -25.94 3.73 -2.65
C LYS A 78 -25.65 4.66 -1.48
N ASP A 79 -26.60 4.79 -0.56
CA ASP A 79 -26.47 5.66 0.63
C ASP A 79 -25.55 5.07 1.70
N GLY A 80 -25.14 3.80 1.55
CA GLY A 80 -24.34 3.08 2.53
C GLY A 80 -25.20 2.46 3.64
N TYR A 81 -24.66 2.45 4.86
CA TYR A 81 -25.24 1.76 6.01
C TYR A 81 -25.21 2.63 7.26
N ILE A 82 -25.93 2.22 8.30
CA ILE A 82 -25.92 2.85 9.62
C ILE A 82 -25.48 1.81 10.63
N VAL A 83 -24.40 2.11 11.38
CA VAL A 83 -23.95 1.30 12.50
C VAL A 83 -24.50 1.86 13.81
N HIS A 84 -25.17 1.03 14.59
CA HIS A 84 -25.71 1.40 15.89
C HIS A 84 -24.84 0.82 17.00
N ALA A 85 -24.46 1.63 17.98
CA ALA A 85 -23.76 1.22 19.18
C ALA A 85 -24.64 1.41 20.42
N THR A 86 -24.88 0.34 21.16
CA THR A 86 -25.72 0.32 22.36
C THR A 86 -24.92 -0.16 23.57
N VAL A 87 -25.03 0.57 24.71
CA VAL A 87 -24.41 0.20 25.99
C VAL A 87 -25.39 -0.59 26.81
N ASN A 88 -24.98 -1.72 27.39
CA ASN A 88 -25.84 -2.56 28.24
C ASN A 88 -27.21 -2.89 27.62
N GLY A 89 -27.29 -2.93 26.28
CA GLY A 89 -28.51 -3.37 25.62
C GLY A 89 -28.84 -4.78 26.11
N GLU A 90 -30.13 -5.10 26.27
CA GLU A 90 -30.54 -6.50 26.24
C GLU A 90 -29.81 -7.13 25.04
N ASN A 91 -29.03 -8.18 25.28
CA ASN A 91 -28.19 -8.82 24.29
C ASN A 91 -29.07 -9.41 23.18
N GLU A 92 -29.65 -8.57 22.31
CA GLU A 92 -30.03 -9.03 20.99
C GLU A 92 -28.71 -9.29 20.27
N PRO A 93 -28.34 -10.56 20.07
CA PRO A 93 -27.09 -10.87 19.42
C PRO A 93 -27.08 -10.22 18.04
N SER A 94 -25.91 -9.71 17.62
CA SER A 94 -25.71 -9.31 16.23
C SER A 94 -26.23 -10.44 15.34
N GLN A 95 -27.17 -10.13 14.44
CA GLN A 95 -27.78 -11.16 13.60
C GLN A 95 -26.68 -11.93 12.86
N GLU A 96 -26.66 -13.24 13.05
CA GLU A 96 -25.80 -14.09 12.23
C GLU A 96 -26.27 -14.02 10.78
N PRO A 97 -25.33 -13.98 9.81
CA PRO A 97 -25.71 -14.07 8.42
C PRO A 97 -26.48 -15.37 8.16
N PRO A 98 -27.52 -15.36 7.28
CA PRO A 98 -28.28 -16.57 6.94
C PRO A 98 -27.42 -17.76 6.47
N LYS A 99 -26.22 -17.47 5.94
CA LYS A 99 -25.16 -18.43 5.64
C LYS A 99 -23.82 -17.90 6.15
N GLY A 100 -23.51 -18.16 7.43
CA GLY A 100 -22.23 -17.80 8.02
C GLY A 100 -21.04 -18.60 7.50
N ILE A 101 -19.85 -18.10 7.80
CA ILE A 101 -18.61 -18.83 7.52
C ILE A 101 -18.54 -20.08 8.41
N SER A 102 -18.23 -21.22 7.80
CA SER A 102 -17.89 -22.47 8.50
C SER A 102 -16.44 -22.83 8.24
N ILE A 103 -15.72 -23.23 9.30
CA ILE A 103 -14.28 -23.52 9.26
C ILE A 103 -14.03 -24.91 9.81
N GLN A 104 -13.29 -25.72 9.07
CA GLN A 104 -12.74 -27.00 9.51
C GLN A 104 -11.22 -26.89 9.52
N ASP A 105 -10.63 -26.91 10.71
CA ASP A 105 -9.19 -26.88 10.90
C ASP A 105 -8.71 -28.29 11.29
N SER A 106 -7.92 -28.91 10.42
CA SER A 106 -7.33 -30.24 10.60
C SER A 106 -5.80 -30.14 10.65
N ASP A 107 -5.12 -31.23 10.99
CA ASP A 107 -3.66 -31.26 11.02
C ASP A 107 -3.03 -30.99 9.63
N ASP A 108 -3.72 -31.38 8.56
CA ASP A 108 -3.20 -31.28 7.19
C ASP A 108 -3.61 -29.98 6.47
N SER A 109 -4.77 -29.41 6.80
CA SER A 109 -5.36 -28.29 6.06
C SER A 109 -6.43 -27.53 6.83
N ILE A 110 -6.71 -26.30 6.38
CA ILE A 110 -7.84 -25.49 6.82
C ILE A 110 -8.83 -25.38 5.66
N THR A 111 -10.08 -25.80 5.87
CA THR A 111 -11.17 -25.69 4.90
C THR A 111 -12.16 -24.62 5.36
N VAL A 112 -12.48 -23.67 4.48
CA VAL A 112 -13.39 -22.56 4.76
C VAL A 112 -14.55 -22.59 3.78
N SER A 113 -15.78 -22.64 4.29
CA SER A 113 -17.00 -22.46 3.51
C SER A 113 -17.59 -21.07 3.78
N THR A 114 -17.84 -20.31 2.71
CA THR A 114 -18.47 -18.98 2.81
C THR A 114 -19.99 -19.03 2.63
N GLY A 115 -20.55 -20.19 2.32
CA GLY A 115 -21.94 -20.33 1.86
C GLY A 115 -22.15 -20.08 0.35
N ALA A 116 -21.13 -19.55 -0.35
CA ALA A 116 -21.08 -19.43 -1.81
C ALA A 116 -19.95 -20.27 -2.45
N ILE A 117 -18.90 -20.55 -1.68
CA ILE A 117 -17.81 -21.44 -2.06
C ILE A 117 -17.31 -22.25 -0.87
N THR A 118 -16.52 -23.29 -1.15
CA THR A 118 -15.66 -23.95 -0.16
C THR A 118 -14.22 -23.96 -0.69
N ALA A 119 -13.27 -23.42 0.07
CA ALA A 119 -11.86 -23.33 -0.29
C ALA A 119 -10.98 -24.06 0.74
N THR A 120 -9.96 -24.77 0.27
CA THR A 120 -9.08 -25.59 1.12
C THR A 120 -7.63 -25.11 1.04
N PHE A 121 -7.00 -24.92 2.19
CA PHE A 121 -5.66 -24.36 2.35
C PHE A 121 -4.75 -25.37 3.08
N PRO A 122 -3.82 -26.04 2.38
CA PRO A 122 -2.88 -26.98 3.01
C PRO A 122 -1.97 -26.29 4.03
N LYS A 123 -1.54 -27.03 5.07
CA LYS A 123 -0.58 -26.56 6.08
C LYS A 123 0.88 -26.86 5.74
N SER A 124 1.13 -27.68 4.72
CA SER A 124 2.46 -28.05 4.26
C SER A 124 2.48 -28.31 2.75
N GLY A 125 3.68 -28.53 2.20
CA GLY A 125 3.86 -28.77 0.77
C GLY A 125 3.97 -27.49 -0.05
N ARG A 126 3.61 -27.56 -1.33
CA ARG A 126 3.86 -26.48 -2.31
C ARG A 126 2.62 -25.74 -2.80
N THR A 127 1.46 -26.31 -2.55
CA THR A 127 0.16 -25.81 -2.99
C THR A 127 -0.48 -25.00 -1.88
N LEU A 128 -0.70 -23.71 -2.13
CA LEU A 128 -1.29 -22.76 -1.18
C LEU A 128 -2.83 -22.86 -1.13
N ILE A 129 -3.46 -23.20 -2.25
CA ILE A 129 -4.91 -23.39 -2.38
C ILE A 129 -5.13 -24.72 -3.10
N SER A 130 -5.52 -25.77 -2.38
CA SER A 130 -5.65 -27.10 -2.98
C SER A 130 -6.91 -27.25 -3.82
N SER A 131 -8.02 -26.64 -3.38
CA SER A 131 -9.29 -26.67 -4.10
C SER A 131 -10.15 -25.43 -3.82
N ILE A 132 -10.93 -25.03 -4.82
CA ILE A 132 -12.08 -24.11 -4.70
C ILE A 132 -13.29 -24.78 -5.33
N ILE A 133 -14.32 -25.00 -4.53
CA ILE A 133 -15.59 -25.62 -4.93
C ILE A 133 -16.67 -24.52 -4.96
N ASN A 134 -17.40 -24.41 -6.06
CA ASN A 134 -18.51 -23.47 -6.18
C ASN A 134 -19.78 -23.98 -5.47
N ASN A 135 -20.79 -23.13 -5.34
CA ASN A 135 -22.04 -23.46 -4.66
C ASN A 135 -22.86 -24.57 -5.38
N ALA A 136 -22.58 -24.86 -6.66
CA ALA A 136 -23.10 -26.02 -7.37
C ALA A 136 -22.37 -27.35 -7.04
N GLY A 137 -21.41 -27.34 -6.09
CA GLY A 137 -20.65 -28.52 -5.66
C GLY A 137 -19.55 -28.94 -6.63
N ARG A 138 -19.15 -28.08 -7.58
CA ARG A 138 -18.16 -28.39 -8.62
C ARG A 138 -16.83 -27.75 -8.27
N THR A 139 -15.75 -28.51 -8.42
CA THR A 139 -14.39 -27.97 -8.29
C THR A 139 -14.08 -27.11 -9.50
N VAL A 140 -13.88 -25.80 -9.28
CA VAL A 140 -13.59 -24.83 -10.34
C VAL A 140 -12.12 -24.42 -10.39
N SER A 141 -11.37 -24.67 -9.32
CA SER A 141 -9.93 -24.48 -9.30
C SER A 141 -9.25 -25.46 -8.36
N THR A 142 -8.04 -25.88 -8.73
CA THR A 142 -7.13 -26.70 -7.93
C THR A 142 -5.71 -26.15 -8.04
N ASN A 143 -4.82 -26.65 -7.17
CA ASN A 143 -3.37 -26.47 -7.28
C ASN A 143 -2.91 -24.99 -7.40
N GLY A 144 -3.46 -24.11 -6.57
CA GLY A 144 -2.99 -22.73 -6.45
C GLY A 144 -1.61 -22.66 -5.82
N HIS A 145 -0.61 -22.18 -6.55
CA HIS A 145 0.79 -22.09 -6.07
C HIS A 145 1.50 -20.88 -6.67
N LEU A 146 2.58 -20.44 -6.03
CA LEU A 146 3.43 -19.37 -6.56
C LEU A 146 4.49 -19.95 -7.48
N VAL A 147 4.83 -19.20 -8.52
CA VAL A 147 5.88 -19.51 -9.48
C VAL A 147 6.89 -18.36 -9.47
N LEU A 148 8.16 -18.72 -9.28
CA LEU A 148 9.29 -17.82 -9.40
C LEU A 148 10.20 -18.33 -10.53
N LEU A 149 10.46 -17.46 -11.51
CA LEU A 149 11.44 -17.69 -12.56
C LEU A 149 12.64 -16.80 -12.29
N THR A 150 13.85 -17.37 -12.35
CA THR A 150 15.10 -16.65 -12.15
C THR A 150 16.13 -17.02 -13.21
N GLN A 151 17.19 -16.23 -13.31
CA GLN A 151 18.26 -16.46 -14.26
C GLN A 151 19.65 -16.12 -13.72
N SER A 152 20.68 -16.73 -14.31
CA SER A 152 22.04 -16.68 -13.78
C SER A 152 22.78 -15.35 -13.93
N SER A 153 22.40 -14.53 -14.91
CA SER A 153 22.99 -13.22 -15.19
C SER A 153 22.01 -12.38 -16.00
N ILE A 154 22.19 -11.07 -15.99
CA ILE A 154 21.59 -10.14 -16.96
C ILE A 154 22.56 -10.02 -18.14
N LEU A 155 22.06 -10.05 -19.37
CA LEU A 155 22.89 -9.89 -20.57
C LEU A 155 23.03 -8.42 -20.95
N ASP A 156 24.23 -8.04 -21.39
CA ASP A 156 24.41 -6.91 -22.29
C ASP A 156 24.15 -7.36 -23.72
N GLY A 157 23.21 -6.69 -24.40
CA GLY A 157 22.61 -7.14 -25.67
C GLY A 157 23.58 -7.32 -26.84
N ASP A 158 24.77 -6.71 -26.78
CA ASP A 158 25.75 -6.69 -27.87
C ASP A 158 27.05 -7.46 -27.59
N LEU A 159 27.18 -8.09 -26.41
CA LEU A 159 28.39 -8.82 -26.02
C LEU A 159 28.22 -10.35 -26.17
N PRO A 160 29.23 -11.09 -26.67
CA PRO A 160 29.22 -12.54 -26.64
C PRO A 160 29.19 -12.99 -25.19
N SER A 161 28.05 -13.50 -24.75
CA SER A 161 27.77 -13.78 -23.36
C SER A 161 27.91 -15.27 -23.03
N SER A 162 28.25 -15.54 -21.77
CA SER A 162 28.16 -16.89 -21.23
C SER A 162 26.71 -17.38 -21.27
N PRO A 163 26.45 -18.69 -21.43
CA PRO A 163 25.09 -19.22 -21.45
C PRO A 163 24.30 -18.81 -20.18
N ILE A 164 23.13 -18.19 -20.35
CA ILE A 164 22.22 -17.95 -19.22
C ILE A 164 21.57 -19.27 -18.82
N THR A 165 21.66 -19.61 -17.54
CA THR A 165 20.89 -20.70 -16.96
C THR A 165 19.58 -20.14 -16.40
N HIS A 166 18.46 -20.77 -16.77
CA HIS A 166 17.14 -20.44 -16.25
C HIS A 166 16.71 -21.43 -15.17
N HIS A 167 16.03 -20.92 -14.14
CA HIS A 167 15.52 -21.73 -13.05
C HIS A 167 14.04 -21.45 -12.82
N LYS A 168 13.31 -22.50 -12.46
CA LYS A 168 11.90 -22.43 -12.03
C LYS A 168 11.82 -22.94 -10.61
N LEU A 169 11.26 -22.12 -9.74
CA LEU A 169 10.98 -22.41 -8.35
C LEU A 169 9.48 -22.28 -8.12
N THR A 170 8.96 -22.97 -7.11
CA THR A 170 7.58 -22.80 -6.66
C THR A 170 7.51 -22.61 -5.16
N SER A 171 6.37 -22.09 -4.68
CA SER A 171 6.12 -21.91 -3.26
C SER A 171 6.35 -23.20 -2.47
N THR A 172 6.89 -23.07 -1.26
CA THR A 172 6.94 -24.08 -0.21
C THR A 172 6.39 -23.46 1.07
N ILE A 173 5.36 -24.08 1.65
CA ILE A 173 4.67 -23.60 2.84
C ILE A 173 5.55 -23.84 4.06
N THR A 174 5.74 -22.77 4.84
CA THR A 174 6.32 -22.84 6.19
C THR A 174 5.21 -22.95 7.22
N SER A 175 4.14 -22.15 7.08
CA SER A 175 2.96 -22.27 7.94
C SER A 175 1.69 -21.81 7.23
N THR A 176 0.56 -22.45 7.55
CA THR A 176 -0.79 -21.96 7.26
C THR A 176 -1.56 -21.89 8.56
N THR A 177 -2.07 -20.70 8.90
CA THR A 177 -2.74 -20.43 10.17
C THR A 177 -4.03 -19.66 9.95
N LEU A 178 -5.02 -19.94 10.79
CA LEU A 178 -6.22 -19.12 10.94
C LEU A 178 -5.85 -17.85 11.73
N GLU A 179 -5.55 -16.76 11.04
CA GLU A 179 -5.14 -15.49 11.67
C GLU A 179 -6.34 -14.78 12.33
N ARG A 180 -7.52 -14.90 11.72
CA ARG A 180 -8.78 -14.40 12.31
C ARG A 180 -9.95 -15.29 11.92
N ALA A 181 -10.69 -15.77 12.92
CA ALA A 181 -11.95 -16.46 12.75
C ALA A 181 -13.14 -15.52 13.01
N GLY A 182 -14.22 -15.67 12.26
CA GLY A 182 -15.45 -14.92 12.49
C GLY A 182 -16.58 -15.37 11.58
N PRO A 183 -17.84 -15.12 11.96
CA PRO A 183 -19.01 -15.60 11.22
C PRO A 183 -19.21 -14.88 9.88
N ILE A 184 -18.65 -13.68 9.70
CA ILE A 184 -18.81 -12.86 8.48
C ILE A 184 -17.50 -12.72 7.72
N ARG A 185 -16.37 -12.54 8.40
CA ARG A 185 -15.04 -12.47 7.77
C ARG A 185 -14.08 -13.41 8.48
N THR A 186 -13.31 -14.14 7.68
CA THR A 186 -12.15 -14.91 8.14
C THR A 186 -10.90 -14.56 7.35
N THR A 187 -9.74 -14.69 7.98
CA THR A 187 -8.43 -14.44 7.37
C THR A 187 -7.54 -15.66 7.57
N ILE A 188 -7.08 -16.23 6.46
CA ILE A 188 -6.05 -17.26 6.43
C ILE A 188 -4.71 -16.60 6.12
N LYS A 189 -3.68 -16.89 6.93
CA LYS A 189 -2.31 -16.44 6.69
C LYS A 189 -1.44 -17.64 6.33
N ILE A 190 -0.76 -17.54 5.19
CA ILE A 190 0.20 -18.54 4.71
C ILE A 190 1.56 -17.87 4.61
N THR A 191 2.58 -18.43 5.26
CA THR A 191 3.97 -17.99 5.14
C THR A 191 4.80 -19.07 4.45
N GLY A 192 5.83 -18.64 3.72
CA GLY A 192 6.68 -19.58 3.00
C GLY A 192 7.80 -18.91 2.24
N HIS A 193 8.42 -19.68 1.35
CA HIS A 193 9.50 -19.25 0.47
C HIS A 193 9.42 -19.98 -0.87
N HIS A 194 10.30 -19.63 -1.81
CA HIS A 194 10.39 -20.30 -3.11
C HIS A 194 11.55 -21.31 -3.12
N ALA A 195 11.31 -22.51 -3.65
CA ALA A 195 12.32 -23.55 -3.75
C ALA A 195 12.26 -24.28 -5.11
N PRO A 196 13.39 -24.78 -5.66
CA PRO A 196 13.42 -25.62 -6.86
C PRO A 196 12.55 -26.87 -6.68
N LEU A 197 12.00 -27.43 -7.76
CA LEU A 197 11.30 -28.72 -7.66
C LEU A 197 12.28 -29.83 -7.22
N PRO A 198 11.87 -30.79 -6.36
CA PRO A 198 12.69 -31.94 -6.04
C PRO A 198 13.15 -32.68 -7.31
N PRO A 199 14.38 -33.20 -7.36
CA PRO A 199 14.81 -34.04 -8.48
C PRO A 199 13.86 -35.23 -8.64
N HIS A 200 13.63 -35.66 -9.89
CA HIS A 200 12.86 -36.87 -10.15
C HIS A 200 13.57 -38.08 -9.50
N PRO A 201 12.88 -39.07 -8.91
CA PRO A 201 13.52 -40.21 -8.23
C PRO A 201 14.45 -41.06 -9.11
N SER A 202 14.48 -40.83 -10.43
CA SER A 202 15.38 -41.50 -11.39
C SER A 202 16.72 -40.78 -11.61
N THR A 203 16.96 -39.61 -11.03
CA THR A 203 18.28 -38.97 -11.05
C THR A 203 19.08 -39.40 -9.83
N GLN A 204 20.27 -39.99 -10.05
CA GLN A 204 21.16 -40.40 -8.96
C GLN A 204 21.40 -39.23 -7.98
N PRO A 205 21.47 -39.50 -6.66
CA PRO A 205 21.77 -38.46 -5.69
C PRO A 205 23.18 -37.92 -5.96
N SER A 206 23.26 -36.70 -6.47
CA SER A 206 24.47 -35.91 -6.28
C SER A 206 24.56 -35.58 -4.79
N THR A 207 25.77 -35.65 -4.26
CA THR A 207 26.17 -35.49 -2.86
C THR A 207 25.30 -34.55 -2.02
N PRO A 208 25.05 -34.85 -0.73
CA PRO A 208 24.27 -34.00 0.15
C PRO A 208 24.96 -32.63 0.25
N SER A 209 24.46 -31.64 -0.49
CA SER A 209 24.84 -30.26 -0.26
C SER A 209 24.23 -29.84 1.08
N ASN A 210 25.08 -29.35 1.98
CA ASN A 210 24.75 -28.91 3.32
C ASN A 210 23.40 -28.17 3.41
N GLN A 211 22.68 -28.44 4.49
CA GLN A 211 21.34 -27.99 4.90
C GLN A 211 21.20 -26.47 5.14
N HIS A 212 21.74 -25.64 4.25
CA HIS A 212 21.37 -24.25 4.12
C HIS A 212 20.72 -24.06 2.74
N GLU A 213 19.57 -24.72 2.51
CA GLU A 213 18.64 -24.28 1.47
C GLU A 213 18.27 -22.83 1.81
N THR A 214 18.94 -21.90 1.14
CA THR A 214 18.76 -20.47 1.36
C THR A 214 17.32 -20.14 0.99
N LEU A 215 16.56 -19.55 1.90
CA LEU A 215 15.17 -19.13 1.67
C LEU A 215 15.13 -18.08 0.56
N LEU A 216 14.79 -18.47 -0.67
CA LEU A 216 14.70 -17.54 -1.79
C LEU A 216 13.34 -16.84 -1.77
N LEU A 217 13.37 -15.50 -1.75
CA LEU A 217 12.20 -14.62 -1.85
C LEU A 217 11.03 -15.07 -0.94
N PRO A 218 11.17 -14.92 0.39
CA PRO A 218 10.11 -15.24 1.34
C PRO A 218 8.81 -14.50 1.01
N PHE A 219 7.68 -15.15 1.29
CA PHE A 219 6.35 -14.58 1.06
C PHE A 219 5.44 -14.72 2.29
N THR A 220 4.52 -13.76 2.41
CA THR A 220 3.32 -13.85 3.25
C THR A 220 2.10 -13.65 2.37
N LEU A 221 1.18 -14.61 2.37
CA LEU A 221 -0.09 -14.54 1.68
C LEU A 221 -1.22 -14.48 2.72
N ARG A 222 -1.97 -13.38 2.74
CA ARG A 222 -3.24 -13.29 3.47
C ARG A 222 -4.41 -13.45 2.54
N ILE A 223 -5.37 -14.29 2.91
CA ILE A 223 -6.57 -14.57 2.14
C ILE A 223 -7.78 -14.20 3.00
N HIS A 224 -8.52 -13.17 2.58
CA HIS A 224 -9.76 -12.76 3.21
C HIS A 224 -10.95 -13.40 2.50
N LEU A 225 -11.79 -14.08 3.27
CA LEU A 225 -13.05 -14.64 2.82
C LEU A 225 -14.19 -13.99 3.61
N HIS A 226 -15.28 -13.65 2.91
CA HIS A 226 -16.49 -13.11 3.53
C HIS A 226 -17.67 -14.06 3.32
N ALA A 227 -18.58 -14.10 4.29
CA ALA A 227 -19.86 -14.80 4.20
C ALA A 227 -20.62 -14.37 2.94
N SER A 228 -21.29 -15.34 2.31
CA SER A 228 -22.01 -15.23 1.04
C SER A 228 -21.14 -14.84 -0.17
N SER A 229 -19.82 -14.69 -0.03
CA SER A 229 -18.94 -14.24 -1.11
C SER A 229 -18.36 -15.43 -1.89
N PRO A 230 -18.42 -15.42 -3.23
CA PRO A 230 -17.66 -16.33 -4.08
C PRO A 230 -16.22 -15.87 -4.34
N LEU A 231 -15.80 -14.76 -3.74
CA LEU A 231 -14.51 -14.12 -3.99
C LEU A 231 -13.54 -14.31 -2.80
N LEU A 232 -12.31 -14.67 -3.11
CA LEU A 232 -11.17 -14.64 -2.19
C LEU A 232 -10.34 -13.39 -2.51
N ARG A 233 -10.08 -12.53 -1.52
CA ARG A 233 -9.16 -11.39 -1.67
C ARG A 233 -7.80 -11.76 -1.09
N LEU A 234 -6.78 -11.68 -1.91
CA LEU A 234 -5.42 -12.12 -1.62
C LEU A 234 -4.51 -10.90 -1.49
N HIS A 235 -3.78 -10.79 -0.38
CA HIS A 235 -2.68 -9.85 -0.20
C HIS A 235 -1.38 -10.66 -0.13
N LEU A 236 -0.61 -10.61 -1.22
CA LEU A 236 0.64 -11.35 -1.38
C LEU A 236 1.83 -10.41 -1.24
N THR A 237 2.54 -10.53 -0.13
CA THR A 237 3.76 -9.78 0.17
C THR A 237 4.98 -10.64 -0.14
N HIS A 238 5.91 -10.11 -0.93
CA HIS A 238 7.25 -10.66 -1.08
C HIS A 238 8.26 -9.72 -0.44
N VAL A 239 9.24 -10.27 0.25
CA VAL A 239 10.40 -9.50 0.75
C VAL A 239 11.64 -9.97 0.00
N PHE A 240 12.35 -9.03 -0.64
CA PHE A 240 13.55 -9.36 -1.39
C PHE A 240 14.67 -9.77 -0.43
N SER A 241 15.15 -11.00 -0.57
CA SER A 241 16.30 -11.53 0.19
C SER A 241 17.22 -12.23 -0.82
N PRO A 242 18.34 -11.58 -1.22
CA PRO A 242 19.27 -12.18 -2.15
C PRO A 242 20.01 -13.33 -1.48
N SER A 243 20.39 -14.34 -2.26
CA SER A 243 21.30 -15.36 -1.77
C SER A 243 22.69 -14.75 -1.53
N PRO A 244 23.36 -15.06 -0.40
CA PRO A 244 24.66 -14.47 -0.04
C PRO A 244 25.85 -15.00 -0.86
N LEU A 245 25.64 -15.99 -1.73
CA LEU A 245 26.62 -16.45 -2.71
C LEU A 245 26.26 -15.84 -4.09
N PRO A 246 27.20 -15.72 -5.05
CA PRO A 246 26.87 -15.40 -6.44
C PRO A 246 26.00 -16.52 -7.02
N HIS A 247 24.72 -16.46 -6.71
CA HIS A 247 23.77 -17.51 -6.98
C HIS A 247 22.91 -17.09 -8.17
N PRO A 248 22.65 -17.99 -9.14
CA PRO A 248 21.80 -17.71 -10.29
C PRO A 248 20.31 -17.41 -9.99
N TYR A 249 19.95 -17.09 -8.74
CA TYR A 249 18.58 -16.86 -8.30
C TYR A 249 18.27 -15.40 -7.98
N ASN A 250 19.25 -14.49 -8.03
CA ASN A 250 19.05 -13.08 -7.66
C ASN A 250 18.42 -12.24 -8.78
N HIS A 251 18.42 -12.72 -10.04
CA HIS A 251 17.77 -12.04 -11.16
C HIS A 251 16.39 -12.63 -11.42
N ILE A 252 15.35 -11.99 -10.87
CA ILE A 252 13.95 -12.41 -11.02
C ILE A 252 13.50 -12.13 -12.45
N ARG A 253 13.17 -13.18 -13.19
CA ARG A 253 12.62 -13.09 -14.55
C ARG A 253 11.10 -13.17 -14.57
N GLY A 254 10.47 -13.76 -13.56
CA GLY A 254 9.02 -13.92 -13.51
C GLY A 254 8.53 -14.21 -12.10
N LEU A 255 7.40 -13.62 -11.74
CA LEU A 255 6.75 -13.82 -10.45
C LEU A 255 5.24 -13.95 -10.68
N ALA A 256 4.63 -15.05 -10.24
CA ALA A 256 3.22 -15.30 -10.51
C ALA A 256 2.48 -16.13 -9.45
N LEU A 257 1.16 -15.97 -9.44
CA LEU A 257 0.21 -16.95 -8.92
C LEU A 257 -0.29 -17.81 -10.08
N ARG A 258 -0.29 -19.13 -9.91
CA ARG A 258 -0.78 -20.09 -10.90
C ARG A 258 -1.86 -20.98 -10.31
N LEU A 259 -2.90 -21.24 -11.09
CA LEU A 259 -4.05 -22.06 -10.77
C LEU A 259 -4.29 -23.10 -11.86
N THR A 260 -4.81 -24.25 -11.48
CA THR A 260 -5.39 -25.24 -12.38
C THR A 260 -6.92 -25.09 -12.36
N ALA A 261 -7.57 -25.24 -13.51
CA ALA A 261 -9.02 -25.13 -13.66
C ALA A 261 -9.56 -26.41 -14.31
N PRO A 262 -10.29 -27.28 -13.60
CA PRO A 262 -10.85 -28.49 -14.21
C PRO A 262 -11.91 -28.17 -15.26
N LEU A 263 -11.70 -28.63 -16.50
CA LEU A 263 -12.57 -28.37 -17.65
C LEU A 263 -13.36 -29.61 -18.10
N ALA A 264 -12.88 -30.82 -17.79
CA ALA A 264 -13.59 -32.05 -18.11
C ALA A 264 -14.96 -32.16 -17.41
N PRO A 265 -15.95 -32.83 -18.04
CA PRO A 265 -15.90 -33.47 -19.36
C PRO A 265 -16.29 -32.52 -20.52
N ALA A 266 -16.24 -31.19 -20.33
CA ALA A 266 -16.70 -30.25 -21.35
C ALA A 266 -15.84 -30.32 -22.63
N ALA A 267 -16.50 -30.36 -23.78
CA ALA A 267 -15.83 -30.32 -25.07
C ALA A 267 -15.13 -28.96 -25.28
N PRO A 268 -14.07 -28.88 -26.11
CA PRO A 268 -13.33 -27.64 -26.33
C PRO A 268 -14.17 -26.44 -26.81
N TYR A 269 -15.29 -26.67 -27.50
CA TYR A 269 -16.18 -25.60 -27.95
C TYR A 269 -17.03 -24.98 -26.82
N ASP A 270 -17.11 -25.64 -25.66
CA ASP A 270 -17.77 -25.17 -24.43
C ASP A 270 -16.76 -24.72 -23.35
N GLN A 271 -15.46 -24.70 -23.67
CA GLN A 271 -14.42 -24.17 -22.79
C GLN A 271 -14.18 -22.70 -23.16
N HIS A 272 -14.38 -21.78 -22.22
CA HIS A 272 -14.43 -20.34 -22.49
C HIS A 272 -13.28 -19.58 -21.81
N ILE A 273 -12.78 -18.57 -22.53
CA ILE A 273 -11.70 -17.69 -22.08
C ILE A 273 -12.20 -16.25 -22.16
N ARG A 274 -11.97 -15.46 -21.11
CA ARG A 274 -12.30 -14.02 -21.09
C ARG A 274 -11.12 -13.20 -20.57
N LEU A 275 -10.91 -12.02 -21.16
CA LEU A 275 -9.95 -10.99 -20.72
C LEU A 275 -10.63 -9.62 -20.77
N THR A 276 -10.26 -8.68 -19.91
CA THR A 276 -10.87 -7.33 -19.85
C THR A 276 -9.89 -6.19 -20.09
N THR A 277 -10.44 -5.04 -20.51
CA THR A 277 -9.75 -3.75 -20.59
C THR A 277 -9.81 -3.03 -19.23
N ALA A 278 -9.02 -1.97 -19.06
CA ALA A 278 -9.04 -1.15 -17.83
C ALA A 278 -10.40 -0.47 -17.56
N SER A 279 -11.20 -0.22 -18.60
CA SER A 279 -12.57 0.29 -18.49
C SER A 279 -13.62 -0.76 -18.10
N GLY A 280 -13.22 -2.04 -18.06
CA GLY A 280 -14.11 -3.18 -17.78
C GLY A 280 -14.76 -3.79 -19.01
N SER A 281 -14.50 -3.25 -20.21
CA SER A 281 -14.97 -3.84 -21.47
C SER A 281 -14.27 -5.17 -21.76
N THR A 282 -14.92 -6.04 -22.51
CA THR A 282 -14.35 -7.33 -22.94
C THR A 282 -13.24 -7.12 -23.97
N LEU A 283 -12.00 -7.43 -23.59
CA LEU A 283 -10.85 -7.43 -24.49
C LEU A 283 -10.80 -8.70 -25.33
N LEU A 284 -11.15 -9.85 -24.74
CA LEU A 284 -11.21 -11.15 -25.40
C LEU A 284 -12.42 -11.93 -24.87
N ALA A 285 -13.21 -12.50 -25.79
CA ALA A 285 -14.21 -13.51 -25.48
C ALA A 285 -14.21 -14.60 -26.54
N GLU A 286 -13.54 -15.71 -26.25
CA GLU A 286 -13.41 -16.84 -27.16
C GLU A 286 -13.80 -18.16 -26.48
N ALA A 287 -14.02 -19.19 -27.29
CA ALA A 287 -14.02 -20.58 -26.86
C ALA A 287 -12.74 -21.25 -27.35
N ALA A 288 -12.31 -22.35 -26.70
CA ALA A 288 -11.10 -23.05 -27.11
C ALA A 288 -11.21 -23.63 -28.53
N GLN A 289 -12.41 -24.06 -28.94
CA GLN A 289 -12.73 -24.40 -30.33
C GLN A 289 -13.87 -23.52 -30.85
N GLY A 290 -13.55 -22.55 -31.70
CA GLY A 290 -14.51 -21.57 -32.20
C GLY A 290 -15.47 -22.16 -33.24
N LEU A 291 -16.78 -22.00 -33.01
CA LEU A 291 -17.87 -22.38 -33.90
C LEU A 291 -18.47 -21.16 -34.65
N THR A 292 -17.84 -20.00 -34.52
CA THR A 292 -18.24 -18.75 -35.18
C THR A 292 -17.24 -18.36 -36.28
N GLY A 293 -17.70 -17.63 -37.30
CA GLY A 293 -16.85 -17.20 -38.41
C GLY A 293 -16.31 -18.34 -39.29
N LEU A 294 -16.90 -19.53 -39.19
CA LEU A 294 -16.56 -20.68 -40.03
C LEU A 294 -17.19 -20.55 -41.42
N TRP A 295 -16.65 -21.29 -42.39
CA TRP A 295 -17.21 -21.39 -43.74
C TRP A 295 -18.63 -21.98 -43.72
N THR A 296 -18.82 -23.04 -42.93
CA THR A 296 -20.13 -23.67 -42.74
C THR A 296 -20.73 -23.19 -41.42
N ASP A 297 -21.99 -22.76 -41.46
CA ASP A 297 -22.71 -22.25 -40.30
C ASP A 297 -23.28 -23.41 -39.45
N PRO A 298 -22.91 -23.57 -38.17
CA PRO A 298 -23.54 -24.57 -37.31
C PRO A 298 -24.98 -24.22 -36.89
N GLY A 299 -25.42 -22.97 -37.14
CA GLY A 299 -26.73 -22.45 -36.81
C GLY A 299 -26.67 -21.25 -35.86
N ALA A 300 -27.63 -20.32 -36.01
CA ALA A 300 -27.66 -19.08 -35.23
C ALA A 300 -27.69 -19.32 -33.70
N ALA A 301 -28.45 -20.33 -33.25
CA ALA A 301 -28.54 -20.69 -31.83
C ALA A 301 -27.19 -21.18 -31.27
N VAL A 302 -26.43 -21.97 -32.03
CA VAL A 302 -25.11 -22.48 -31.63
C VAL A 302 -24.12 -21.33 -31.48
N ARG A 303 -24.08 -20.43 -32.47
CA ARG A 303 -23.20 -19.24 -32.43
C ARG A 303 -23.54 -18.32 -31.27
N ALA A 304 -24.83 -18.05 -31.04
CA ALA A 304 -25.28 -17.19 -29.95
C ALA A 304 -24.94 -17.79 -28.58
N ALA A 305 -25.16 -19.10 -28.40
CA ALA A 305 -24.79 -19.81 -27.17
C ALA A 305 -23.28 -19.72 -26.89
N GLN A 306 -22.43 -20.03 -27.88
CA GLN A 306 -20.99 -19.99 -27.69
C GLN A 306 -20.46 -18.58 -27.36
N VAL A 307 -20.94 -17.55 -28.08
CA VAL A 307 -20.53 -16.16 -27.83
C VAL A 307 -20.93 -15.71 -26.42
N SER A 308 -22.12 -16.09 -25.96
CA SER A 308 -22.61 -15.77 -24.62
C SER A 308 -22.03 -16.67 -23.51
N GLY A 309 -21.14 -17.62 -23.85
CA GLY A 309 -20.52 -18.51 -22.88
C GLY A 309 -21.45 -19.57 -22.30
N GLN A 310 -22.56 -19.84 -22.99
CA GLN A 310 -23.56 -20.85 -22.64
C GLN A 310 -23.23 -22.19 -23.30
N PRO A 311 -23.71 -23.31 -22.73
CA PRO A 311 -23.59 -24.61 -23.39
C PRO A 311 -24.19 -24.56 -24.79
N VAL A 312 -23.44 -24.98 -25.80
CA VAL A 312 -23.98 -25.06 -27.15
C VAL A 312 -25.02 -26.20 -27.24
N PRO A 313 -26.05 -26.07 -28.10
CA PRO A 313 -26.96 -27.17 -28.39
C PRO A 313 -26.21 -28.43 -28.82
N SER A 314 -26.83 -29.59 -28.61
CA SER A 314 -26.26 -30.88 -28.99
C SER A 314 -25.85 -30.89 -30.46
N PRO A 315 -24.68 -31.43 -30.85
CA PRO A 315 -24.24 -31.49 -32.24
C PRO A 315 -25.30 -32.05 -33.20
N GLU A 316 -26.15 -32.96 -32.75
CA GLU A 316 -27.25 -33.55 -33.53
C GLU A 316 -28.28 -32.50 -34.00
N THR A 317 -28.41 -31.38 -33.29
CA THR A 317 -29.35 -30.29 -33.62
C THR A 317 -28.73 -29.17 -34.44
N TRP A 318 -27.44 -29.27 -34.79
CA TRP A 318 -26.76 -28.29 -35.64
C TRP A 318 -27.26 -28.40 -37.08
N ASP A 319 -26.97 -27.37 -37.88
CA ASP A 319 -27.23 -27.40 -39.31
C ASP A 319 -26.70 -28.70 -39.95
N ALA A 320 -27.49 -29.27 -40.87
CA ALA A 320 -27.20 -30.56 -41.47
C ALA A 320 -25.87 -30.56 -42.25
N GLU A 321 -25.49 -29.40 -42.82
CA GLU A 321 -24.27 -29.23 -43.60
C GLU A 321 -23.01 -29.11 -42.73
N MET A 322 -23.15 -28.79 -41.45
CA MET A 322 -22.02 -28.65 -40.53
C MET A 322 -21.36 -30.01 -40.27
N PRO A 323 -20.04 -30.17 -40.52
CA PRO A 323 -19.34 -31.39 -40.17
C PRO A 323 -19.35 -31.64 -38.65
N ARG A 324 -19.73 -32.86 -38.25
CA ARG A 324 -19.89 -33.28 -36.85
C ARG A 324 -18.93 -34.42 -36.49
N GLY A 325 -18.76 -34.67 -35.19
CA GLY A 325 -17.85 -35.70 -34.68
C GLY A 325 -16.44 -35.53 -35.23
N GLU A 326 -15.96 -36.52 -35.98
CA GLU A 326 -14.66 -36.49 -36.66
C GLU A 326 -14.46 -35.31 -37.60
N GLY A 327 -15.53 -34.81 -38.23
CA GLY A 327 -15.46 -33.63 -39.11
C GLY A 327 -15.08 -32.34 -38.38
N LEU A 328 -15.36 -32.26 -37.08
CA LEU A 328 -15.04 -31.10 -36.26
C LEU A 328 -13.53 -30.96 -35.99
N ARG A 329 -12.72 -32.01 -36.23
CA ARG A 329 -11.26 -31.98 -36.07
C ARG A 329 -10.56 -30.91 -36.90
N TRP A 330 -11.20 -30.46 -37.99
CA TRP A 330 -10.66 -29.43 -38.87
C TRP A 330 -10.80 -28.02 -38.31
N VAL A 331 -11.67 -27.83 -37.32
CA VAL A 331 -11.77 -26.59 -36.56
C VAL A 331 -10.66 -26.60 -35.49
N PRO A 332 -9.66 -25.70 -35.56
CA PRO A 332 -8.54 -25.76 -34.65
C PRO A 332 -8.96 -25.55 -33.19
N VAL A 333 -8.35 -26.32 -32.30
CA VAL A 333 -8.43 -26.10 -30.86
C VAL A 333 -7.27 -25.21 -30.44
N TRP A 334 -7.60 -23.99 -30.02
CA TRP A 334 -6.67 -23.06 -29.38
C TRP A 334 -6.40 -23.55 -27.97
N ARG A 335 -5.12 -23.60 -27.60
CA ARG A 335 -4.70 -24.15 -26.31
C ARG A 335 -4.21 -23.12 -25.33
N GLN A 336 -3.74 -21.98 -25.83
CA GLN A 336 -3.11 -20.96 -24.99
C GLN A 336 -3.42 -19.56 -25.47
N TRP A 337 -3.63 -18.67 -24.52
CA TRP A 337 -3.75 -17.23 -24.66
C TRP A 337 -2.78 -16.56 -23.72
N ARG A 338 -2.21 -15.45 -24.17
CA ARG A 338 -1.28 -14.64 -23.40
C ARG A 338 -1.63 -13.19 -23.58
N LEU A 339 -1.85 -12.51 -22.47
CA LEU A 339 -1.87 -11.06 -22.38
C LEU A 339 -0.57 -10.61 -21.72
N THR A 340 0.11 -9.65 -22.34
CA THR A 340 1.30 -9.01 -21.77
C THR A 340 1.09 -7.51 -21.74
N GLN A 341 1.15 -6.91 -20.55
CA GLN A 341 1.22 -5.47 -20.40
C GLN A 341 2.68 -5.06 -20.49
N LEU A 342 3.05 -4.46 -21.63
CA LEU A 342 4.44 -4.14 -21.98
C LEU A 342 4.92 -2.82 -21.37
N GLY A 343 3.98 -1.95 -21.01
CA GLY A 343 4.22 -0.61 -20.47
C GLY A 343 2.92 -0.03 -19.93
N PRO A 344 2.94 1.18 -19.37
CA PRO A 344 1.76 1.79 -18.75
C PRO A 344 0.66 2.17 -19.76
N ASP A 345 0.95 2.13 -21.07
CA ASP A 345 0.04 2.58 -22.14
C ASP A 345 -0.18 1.52 -23.25
N ALA A 346 0.34 0.30 -23.10
CA ALA A 346 0.17 -0.74 -24.13
C ALA A 346 0.16 -2.17 -23.59
N CYS A 347 -0.80 -2.97 -24.06
CA CYS A 347 -0.82 -4.42 -23.90
C CYS A 347 -0.96 -5.14 -25.24
N VAL A 348 -0.51 -6.39 -25.28
CA VAL A 348 -0.61 -7.26 -26.46
C VAL A 348 -1.25 -8.58 -26.05
N VAL A 349 -2.15 -9.09 -26.92
CA VAL A 349 -2.77 -10.40 -26.75
C VAL A 349 -2.35 -11.33 -27.90
N ARG A 350 -1.98 -12.56 -27.57
CA ARG A 350 -1.63 -13.62 -28.53
C ARG A 350 -2.28 -14.93 -28.15
N LYS A 351 -2.50 -15.82 -29.13
CA LYS A 351 -2.97 -17.19 -28.90
C LYS A 351 -2.25 -18.22 -29.77
N ARG A 352 -2.24 -19.50 -29.38
CA ARG A 352 -1.67 -20.60 -30.18
C ARG A 352 -2.39 -21.94 -29.99
N THR A 353 -2.28 -22.82 -30.98
CA THR A 353 -2.86 -24.17 -30.97
C THR A 353 -1.97 -25.21 -30.29
N GLY A 354 -0.66 -24.94 -30.16
CA GLY A 354 0.27 -25.80 -29.43
C GLY A 354 0.12 -25.67 -27.91
N GLY A 355 0.22 -26.77 -27.18
CA GLY A 355 0.38 -26.76 -25.73
C GLY A 355 1.77 -26.23 -25.30
N GLN A 356 2.09 -26.21 -24.00
CA GLN A 356 3.39 -25.69 -23.51
C GLN A 356 4.59 -26.40 -24.16
N ALA A 357 4.45 -27.66 -24.55
CA ALA A 357 5.48 -28.48 -25.21
C ALA A 357 5.41 -28.51 -26.75
N GLY A 358 4.40 -27.89 -27.39
CA GLY A 358 4.15 -28.01 -28.83
C GLY A 358 4.62 -26.78 -29.63
N GLY A 359 5.56 -26.96 -30.55
CA GLY A 359 6.15 -25.91 -31.40
C GLY A 359 5.24 -25.33 -32.48
N ARG A 360 4.13 -24.67 -32.09
CA ARG A 360 3.29 -23.87 -32.99
C ARG A 360 3.46 -22.38 -32.70
N ALA A 361 3.46 -21.57 -33.76
CA ALA A 361 3.63 -20.12 -33.66
C ALA A 361 2.44 -19.45 -32.93
N TRP A 362 2.73 -18.31 -32.29
CA TRP A 362 1.72 -17.43 -31.74
C TRP A 362 1.05 -16.62 -32.85
N VAL A 363 -0.26 -16.46 -32.75
CA VAL A 363 -1.09 -15.59 -33.59
C VAL A 363 -1.48 -14.37 -32.78
N GLY A 364 -1.25 -13.18 -33.31
CA GLY A 364 -1.68 -11.92 -32.68
C GLY A 364 -3.20 -11.79 -32.69
N VAL A 365 -3.77 -11.33 -31.58
CA VAL A 365 -5.21 -11.09 -31.45
C VAL A 365 -5.46 -9.59 -31.55
N PRO A 366 -6.20 -9.11 -32.57
CA PRO A 366 -6.55 -7.70 -32.68
C PRO A 366 -7.61 -7.32 -31.62
N PRO A 367 -7.66 -6.04 -31.20
CA PRO A 367 -8.72 -5.55 -30.32
C PRO A 367 -10.11 -5.76 -30.95
N ARG A 368 -11.10 -6.11 -30.11
CA ARG A 368 -12.50 -6.21 -30.55
C ARG A 368 -13.06 -4.82 -30.88
N ALA A 369 -13.97 -4.72 -31.85
CA ALA A 369 -14.70 -3.48 -32.13
C ALA A 369 -15.40 -2.98 -30.85
N GLY A 370 -15.20 -1.70 -30.51
CA GLY A 370 -15.70 -1.10 -29.26
C GLY A 370 -14.84 -1.34 -28.01
N ALA A 371 -13.76 -2.12 -28.11
CA ALA A 371 -12.73 -2.27 -27.06
C ALA A 371 -11.41 -1.58 -27.41
N ALA A 372 -11.31 -1.02 -28.63
CA ALA A 372 -10.14 -0.28 -29.11
C ALA A 372 -10.12 1.12 -28.50
N GLU A 373 -9.25 1.31 -27.50
CA GLU A 373 -8.99 2.60 -26.88
C GLU A 373 -7.65 3.15 -27.38
N PRO A 374 -7.48 4.49 -27.50
CA PRO A 374 -6.14 5.08 -27.60
C PRO A 374 -5.33 4.65 -26.38
N ASN A 375 -4.22 3.94 -26.58
CA ASN A 375 -3.40 3.32 -25.53
C ASN A 375 -4.13 2.18 -24.79
N GLN A 376 -4.18 1.00 -25.40
CA GLN A 376 -4.85 -0.18 -24.84
C GLN A 376 -4.24 -0.61 -23.49
N LYS A 377 -4.98 -0.39 -22.40
CA LYS A 377 -4.64 -0.83 -21.04
C LYS A 377 -5.48 -2.04 -20.64
N ALA A 378 -4.85 -3.09 -20.13
CA ALA A 378 -5.56 -4.26 -19.65
C ALA A 378 -6.19 -4.03 -18.26
N GLY A 379 -7.34 -4.63 -18.01
CA GLY A 379 -8.05 -4.54 -16.73
C GLY A 379 -7.46 -5.41 -15.62
N GLY A 380 -6.56 -6.32 -15.99
CA GLY A 380 -5.95 -7.27 -15.04
C GLY A 380 -6.86 -8.44 -14.66
N VAL A 381 -7.95 -8.68 -15.40
CA VAL A 381 -8.88 -9.80 -15.15
C VAL A 381 -8.80 -10.81 -16.29
N ALA A 382 -8.64 -12.08 -15.92
CA ALA A 382 -8.74 -13.23 -16.82
C ALA A 382 -9.66 -14.30 -16.23
N TYR A 383 -10.38 -15.01 -17.10
CA TYR A 383 -11.23 -16.14 -16.74
C TYR A 383 -10.95 -17.34 -17.63
N VAL A 384 -11.04 -18.53 -17.03
CA VAL A 384 -11.13 -19.80 -17.72
C VAL A 384 -12.17 -20.70 -17.05
N GLY A 385 -12.95 -21.41 -17.85
CA GLY A 385 -13.92 -22.36 -17.34
C GLY A 385 -14.70 -23.07 -18.44
N ALA A 386 -15.70 -23.83 -18.02
CA ALA A 386 -16.54 -24.61 -18.90
C ALA A 386 -18.02 -24.21 -18.75
N ALA A 387 -18.69 -24.04 -19.88
CA ALA A 387 -20.12 -23.78 -19.94
C ALA A 387 -20.91 -24.82 -19.14
N GLY A 388 -21.86 -24.36 -18.34
CA GLY A 388 -22.69 -25.22 -17.48
C GLY A 388 -21.97 -25.86 -16.29
N ARG A 389 -20.66 -25.69 -16.12
CA ARG A 389 -19.88 -26.16 -14.94
C ARG A 389 -19.34 -25.02 -14.08
N GLY A 390 -18.96 -23.92 -14.73
CA GLY A 390 -18.31 -22.78 -14.08
C GLY A 390 -16.81 -22.76 -14.31
N GLY A 391 -16.12 -21.90 -13.57
CA GLY A 391 -14.68 -21.73 -13.66
C GLY A 391 -14.13 -20.77 -12.63
N VAL A 392 -12.92 -20.29 -12.89
CA VAL A 392 -12.23 -19.35 -12.00
C VAL A 392 -11.79 -18.13 -12.80
N ALA A 393 -12.01 -16.95 -12.23
CA ALA A 393 -11.38 -15.71 -12.67
C ALA A 393 -10.29 -15.28 -11.69
N VAL A 394 -9.20 -14.75 -12.21
CA VAL A 394 -8.17 -14.03 -11.44
C VAL A 394 -8.24 -12.55 -11.80
N GLY A 395 -8.14 -11.69 -10.79
CA GLY A 395 -7.97 -10.26 -10.93
C GLY A 395 -6.70 -9.80 -10.24
N VAL A 396 -5.95 -8.90 -10.86
CA VAL A 396 -4.78 -8.24 -10.27
C VAL A 396 -5.06 -6.75 -10.18
N ARG A 397 -5.09 -6.20 -8.96
CA ARG A 397 -5.27 -4.76 -8.77
C ARG A 397 -4.02 -4.02 -9.24
N TRP A 398 -4.22 -2.85 -9.84
CA TRP A 398 -3.16 -2.01 -10.41
C TRP A 398 -2.33 -2.72 -11.50
N PHE A 399 -2.97 -3.57 -12.30
CA PHE A 399 -2.29 -4.42 -13.28
C PHE A 399 -1.44 -3.65 -14.28
N TRP A 400 -1.96 -2.59 -14.91
CA TRP A 400 -1.18 -1.82 -15.87
C TRP A 400 -0.31 -0.76 -15.21
N GLU A 401 -0.74 -0.28 -14.04
CA GLU A 401 -0.02 0.66 -13.21
C GLU A 401 1.27 0.04 -12.62
N ARG A 402 1.31 -1.29 -12.44
CA ARG A 402 2.45 -2.05 -11.89
C ARG A 402 3.14 -2.94 -12.93
N TRP A 403 3.13 -2.52 -14.18
CA TRP A 403 3.83 -3.21 -15.27
C TRP A 403 5.32 -3.50 -14.93
N PRO A 404 5.96 -4.50 -15.56
CA PRO A 404 5.42 -5.44 -16.56
C PRO A 404 4.59 -6.57 -15.93
N THR A 405 3.33 -6.69 -16.32
CA THR A 405 2.41 -7.73 -15.84
C THR A 405 1.89 -8.60 -16.98
N GLY A 406 1.29 -9.74 -16.65
CA GLY A 406 0.80 -10.67 -17.67
C GLY A 406 -0.28 -11.63 -17.17
N LEU A 407 -1.07 -12.14 -18.10
CA LEU A 407 -2.08 -13.19 -17.86
C LEU A 407 -1.91 -14.28 -18.91
N ASP A 408 -1.56 -15.49 -18.47
CA ASP A 408 -1.54 -16.68 -19.33
C ASP A 408 -2.76 -17.56 -19.01
N VAL A 409 -3.47 -17.98 -20.05
CA VAL A 409 -4.63 -18.86 -19.96
C VAL A 409 -4.42 -20.08 -20.85
N GLY A 410 -4.64 -21.28 -20.30
CA GLY A 410 -4.60 -22.55 -21.00
C GLY A 410 -5.95 -23.26 -20.98
N ALA A 411 -6.39 -23.76 -22.14
CA ALA A 411 -7.63 -24.54 -22.31
C ALA A 411 -7.48 -25.51 -23.50
N GLY A 412 -8.52 -26.28 -23.85
CA GLY A 412 -8.56 -27.15 -25.03
C GLY A 412 -7.54 -28.31 -25.01
N GLY A 413 -6.86 -28.48 -23.87
CA GLY A 413 -5.64 -29.26 -23.67
C GLY A 413 -5.85 -30.76 -23.43
N GLY A 414 -6.98 -31.09 -22.83
CA GLY A 414 -7.25 -32.29 -22.05
C GLY A 414 -8.23 -31.91 -20.93
N ASP A 415 -8.15 -32.60 -19.79
CA ASP A 415 -9.13 -32.45 -18.70
C ASP A 415 -8.99 -31.15 -17.90
N ASP A 416 -7.80 -30.55 -17.87
CA ASP A 416 -7.48 -29.37 -17.04
C ASP A 416 -6.99 -28.18 -17.87
N GLY A 417 -7.44 -26.98 -17.50
CA GLY A 417 -6.90 -25.69 -17.90
C GLY A 417 -5.90 -25.11 -16.88
N GLU A 418 -5.20 -24.06 -17.27
CA GLU A 418 -4.24 -23.33 -16.43
C GLU A 418 -4.53 -21.83 -16.49
N LEU A 419 -4.43 -21.13 -15.35
CA LEU A 419 -4.54 -19.68 -15.28
C LEU A 419 -3.36 -19.14 -14.47
N THR A 420 -2.53 -18.31 -15.09
CA THR A 420 -1.35 -17.71 -14.43
C THR A 420 -1.45 -16.19 -14.46
N ALA A 421 -1.39 -15.56 -13.29
CA ALA A 421 -1.31 -14.11 -13.12
C ALA A 421 0.13 -13.72 -12.77
N TRP A 422 0.82 -13.10 -13.73
CA TRP A 422 2.18 -12.60 -13.58
C TRP A 422 2.17 -11.20 -12.97
N LEU A 423 2.72 -11.10 -11.76
CA LEU A 423 3.05 -9.85 -11.08
C LEU A 423 4.32 -9.20 -11.66
N TRP A 424 5.22 -10.05 -12.17
CA TRP A 424 6.30 -9.66 -13.07
C TRP A 424 6.31 -10.64 -14.24
N SER A 425 6.10 -10.14 -15.46
CA SER A 425 5.97 -10.98 -16.65
C SER A 425 7.31 -11.28 -17.31
N PRO A 426 7.64 -12.56 -17.60
CA PRO A 426 8.87 -12.92 -18.31
C PRO A 426 8.91 -12.49 -19.79
N ASP A 427 7.78 -11.98 -20.31
CA ASP A 427 7.61 -11.50 -21.68
C ASP A 427 7.44 -9.96 -21.74
N GLY A 428 7.56 -9.26 -20.62
CA GLY A 428 7.18 -7.85 -20.43
C GLY A 428 8.05 -6.79 -21.10
N GLY A 429 9.02 -7.15 -21.95
CA GLY A 429 9.94 -6.21 -22.59
C GLY A 429 11.08 -5.68 -21.69
N SER A 430 10.85 -5.55 -20.38
CA SER A 430 11.85 -5.04 -19.41
C SER A 430 12.97 -6.02 -19.04
N GLY A 431 12.95 -7.26 -19.54
CA GLY A 431 13.92 -8.29 -19.14
C GLY A 431 13.74 -8.77 -17.69
N PRO A 432 14.77 -9.41 -17.09
CA PRO A 432 14.78 -9.72 -15.66
C PRO A 432 14.84 -8.44 -14.81
N MET A 433 14.30 -8.48 -13.59
CA MET A 433 14.46 -7.41 -12.60
C MET A 433 15.95 -7.17 -12.33
N ASP A 434 16.37 -5.92 -12.48
CA ASP A 434 17.69 -5.44 -12.07
C ASP A 434 17.57 -4.58 -10.81
N LEU A 435 17.99 -5.14 -9.68
CA LEU A 435 17.94 -4.47 -8.37
C LEU A 435 19.33 -4.04 -7.89
N ARG A 436 20.34 -4.07 -8.78
CA ARG A 436 21.69 -3.62 -8.47
C ARG A 436 21.71 -2.09 -8.23
N PRO A 437 22.75 -1.56 -7.56
CA PRO A 437 22.94 -0.11 -7.48
C PRO A 437 22.93 0.54 -8.86
N TRP A 438 22.24 1.67 -9.01
CA TRP A 438 22.12 2.38 -10.29
C TRP A 438 23.45 2.95 -10.80
N ARG A 439 24.41 3.15 -9.89
CA ARG A 439 25.78 3.56 -10.20
C ARG A 439 26.80 2.90 -9.29
N GLY A 440 28.04 2.84 -9.78
CA GLY A 440 29.21 2.61 -8.94
C GLY A 440 29.68 3.87 -8.23
N SER A 441 30.81 3.77 -7.54
CA SER A 441 31.49 4.94 -7.00
C SER A 441 32.12 5.80 -8.10
N LEU A 442 32.27 7.07 -7.79
CA LEU A 442 32.90 8.14 -8.54
C LEU A 442 34.18 8.63 -7.84
N GLY A 443 34.75 7.81 -6.93
CA GLY A 443 35.91 8.17 -6.09
C GLY A 443 35.54 8.54 -4.65
N GLU A 444 34.32 8.22 -4.19
CA GLU A 444 33.88 8.48 -2.81
C GLU A 444 34.19 7.31 -1.84
N GLU A 445 34.81 6.22 -2.32
CA GLU A 445 35.09 5.05 -1.50
C GLU A 445 36.04 5.39 -0.34
N GLY A 446 35.72 4.87 0.85
CA GLY A 446 36.56 5.05 2.04
C GLY A 446 36.65 6.48 2.59
N SER A 447 35.91 7.46 2.06
CA SER A 447 35.95 8.85 2.50
C SER A 447 34.56 9.47 2.71
N TYR A 448 34.17 9.69 3.96
CA TYR A 448 32.94 10.43 4.28
C TYR A 448 32.97 11.87 3.80
N ASP A 449 34.15 12.49 3.72
CA ASP A 449 34.26 13.88 3.28
C ASP A 449 34.01 14.01 1.77
N GLU A 450 34.45 13.03 0.96
CA GLU A 450 34.12 12.94 -0.47
C GLU A 450 32.65 12.59 -0.71
N GLN A 451 32.08 11.67 0.08
CA GLN A 451 30.64 11.37 0.03
C GLN A 451 29.79 12.61 0.31
N LEU A 452 30.15 13.39 1.34
CA LEU A 452 29.49 14.66 1.65
C LEU A 452 29.76 15.73 0.58
N ALA A 453 30.91 15.69 -0.11
CA ALA A 453 31.19 16.56 -1.24
C ALA A 453 30.29 16.24 -2.44
N ALA A 454 30.12 14.96 -2.77
CA ALA A 454 29.18 14.51 -3.79
C ALA A 454 27.73 14.90 -3.44
N MET A 455 27.32 14.71 -2.18
CA MET A 455 25.99 15.11 -1.69
C MET A 455 25.73 16.61 -1.88
N ARG A 456 26.74 17.48 -1.74
CA ARG A 456 26.58 18.92 -1.99
C ARG A 456 26.28 19.25 -3.47
N VAL A 457 26.54 18.33 -4.39
CA VAL A 457 26.32 18.51 -5.84
C VAL A 457 25.02 17.83 -6.28
N THR A 458 24.82 16.56 -5.93
CA THR A 458 23.70 15.74 -6.43
C THR A 458 22.59 15.52 -5.42
N TYR A 459 22.77 16.00 -4.18
CA TYR A 459 21.88 15.75 -3.06
C TYR A 459 21.74 14.27 -2.67
N GLU A 460 22.60 13.38 -3.17
CA GLU A 460 22.69 11.96 -2.79
C GLU A 460 23.79 11.76 -1.75
N ASP A 461 23.45 11.16 -0.62
CA ASP A 461 24.42 10.70 0.36
C ASP A 461 24.79 9.23 0.06
N TRP A 462 25.82 9.02 -0.75
CA TRP A 462 26.24 7.67 -1.15
C TRP A 462 27.20 7.01 -0.14
N GLU A 463 27.13 5.69 0.01
CA GLU A 463 28.11 4.88 0.74
C GLU A 463 28.18 3.47 0.13
N GLU A 464 29.39 2.94 0.03
CA GLU A 464 29.64 1.64 -0.60
C GLU A 464 28.79 0.53 0.05
N GLY A 465 28.11 -0.26 -0.79
CA GLY A 465 27.27 -1.39 -0.34
C GLY A 465 25.96 -1.01 0.36
N MET A 466 25.63 0.29 0.50
CA MET A 466 24.39 0.73 1.16
C MET A 466 23.20 0.91 0.20
N GLY A 467 23.46 1.03 -1.11
CA GLY A 467 22.45 1.07 -2.17
C GLY A 467 21.83 -0.30 -2.48
N SER A 468 21.40 -1.07 -1.46
CA SER A 468 20.93 -2.45 -1.59
C SER A 468 19.42 -2.57 -1.41
N ALA A 469 18.78 -3.34 -2.28
CA ALA A 469 17.37 -3.74 -2.18
C ALA A 469 17.12 -4.86 -1.14
N GLU A 470 18.16 -5.44 -0.53
CA GLU A 470 17.99 -6.51 0.46
C GLU A 470 17.09 -6.06 1.61
N GLY A 471 15.91 -6.66 1.67
CA GLY A 471 14.91 -6.46 2.70
C GLY A 471 13.77 -5.52 2.34
N VAL A 472 13.77 -4.91 1.16
CA VAL A 472 12.58 -4.19 0.66
C VAL A 472 11.47 -5.18 0.35
N ALA A 473 10.22 -4.74 0.49
CA ALA A 473 9.04 -5.57 0.23
C ALA A 473 8.11 -4.96 -0.82
N ARG A 474 7.22 -5.80 -1.34
CA ARG A 474 6.09 -5.35 -2.15
C ARG A 474 4.88 -6.24 -1.89
N THR A 475 3.75 -5.59 -1.62
CA THR A 475 2.45 -6.25 -1.50
C THR A 475 1.62 -6.08 -2.77
N SER A 476 1.23 -7.20 -3.37
CA SER A 476 0.30 -7.27 -4.51
C SER A 476 -1.08 -7.72 -4.03
N GLU A 477 -2.13 -7.05 -4.51
CA GLU A 477 -3.51 -7.41 -4.21
C GLU A 477 -4.12 -8.15 -5.42
N LEU A 478 -4.59 -9.37 -5.20
CA LEU A 478 -5.25 -10.22 -6.18
C LEU A 478 -6.64 -10.63 -5.70
N CYS A 479 -7.52 -10.98 -6.63
CA CYS A 479 -8.80 -11.60 -6.32
C CYS A 479 -8.95 -12.90 -7.10
N LEU A 480 -9.49 -13.94 -6.46
CA LEU A 480 -9.96 -15.16 -7.12
C LEU A 480 -11.48 -15.22 -7.01
N LEU A 481 -12.18 -15.34 -8.14
CA LEU A 481 -13.63 -15.47 -8.18
C LEU A 481 -14.00 -16.85 -8.72
N ALA A 482 -14.68 -17.64 -7.90
CA ALA A 482 -15.32 -18.87 -8.36
C ALA A 482 -16.66 -18.55 -9.03
N THR A 483 -16.96 -19.20 -10.15
CA THR A 483 -18.20 -18.96 -10.89
C THR A 483 -18.96 -20.27 -11.10
N GLU A 484 -20.29 -20.20 -11.19
CA GLU A 484 -21.13 -21.36 -11.54
C GLU A 484 -21.27 -21.57 -13.05
N GLY A 485 -21.03 -20.52 -13.84
CA GLY A 485 -21.00 -20.53 -15.30
C GLY A 485 -19.98 -19.52 -15.85
N THR A 486 -19.87 -19.43 -17.18
CA THR A 486 -19.06 -18.40 -17.83
C THR A 486 -19.64 -17.01 -17.50
N PRO A 487 -18.86 -16.08 -16.94
CA PRO A 487 -19.36 -14.74 -16.64
C PRO A 487 -19.81 -14.01 -17.92
N SER A 488 -20.94 -13.32 -17.82
CA SER A 488 -21.41 -12.34 -18.80
C SER A 488 -20.49 -11.13 -18.87
N GLU A 489 -20.62 -10.32 -19.93
CA GLU A 489 -19.84 -9.09 -20.06
C GLU A 489 -20.12 -8.10 -18.91
N LYS A 490 -21.36 -8.04 -18.41
CA LYS A 490 -21.74 -7.18 -17.27
C LYS A 490 -21.07 -7.65 -15.98
N GLU A 491 -21.01 -8.96 -15.74
CA GLU A 491 -20.33 -9.53 -14.58
C GLU A 491 -18.81 -9.31 -14.64
N LEU A 492 -18.20 -9.48 -15.82
CA LEU A 492 -16.77 -9.19 -16.02
C LEU A 492 -16.43 -7.71 -15.81
N ALA A 493 -17.28 -6.81 -16.28
CA ALA A 493 -17.11 -5.37 -16.05
C ALA A 493 -17.22 -5.04 -14.55
N SER A 494 -18.20 -5.63 -13.87
CA SER A 494 -18.40 -5.45 -12.42
C SER A 494 -17.22 -6.02 -11.61
N LEU A 495 -16.72 -7.20 -11.97
CA LEU A 495 -15.52 -7.79 -11.38
C LEU A 495 -14.29 -6.91 -11.64
N THR A 496 -14.11 -6.42 -12.86
CA THR A 496 -12.98 -5.54 -13.21
C THR A 496 -13.01 -4.25 -12.39
N ARG A 497 -14.20 -3.64 -12.21
CA ARG A 497 -14.36 -2.49 -11.31
C ARG A 497 -14.02 -2.84 -9.86
N CYS A 498 -14.50 -3.98 -9.34
CA CYS A 498 -14.19 -4.43 -7.98
C CYS A 498 -12.69 -4.69 -7.76
N VAL A 499 -11.98 -5.21 -8.79
CA VAL A 499 -10.53 -5.44 -8.73
C VAL A 499 -9.76 -4.12 -8.78
N ARG A 500 -10.15 -3.19 -9.67
CA ARG A 500 -9.43 -1.92 -9.85
C ARG A 500 -9.73 -0.91 -8.73
N SER A 501 -10.97 -0.86 -8.28
CA SER A 501 -11.48 0.02 -7.22
C SER A 501 -12.31 -0.79 -6.21
N PRO A 502 -11.66 -1.52 -5.29
CA PRO A 502 -12.37 -2.26 -4.24
C PRO A 502 -13.30 -1.35 -3.42
N PRO A 503 -14.56 -1.76 -3.17
CA PRO A 503 -15.51 -0.97 -2.39
C PRO A 503 -15.03 -0.70 -0.96
N VAL A 504 -15.00 0.58 -0.59
CA VAL A 504 -14.59 1.05 0.74
C VAL A 504 -15.77 1.78 1.39
N LEU A 505 -16.09 1.42 2.64
CA LEU A 505 -16.98 2.20 3.49
C LEU A 505 -16.14 3.08 4.42
N VAL A 506 -16.60 4.31 4.67
CA VAL A 506 -15.92 5.24 5.58
C VAL A 506 -16.93 6.10 6.34
N ALA A 507 -16.58 6.47 7.57
CA ALA A 507 -17.31 7.49 8.32
C ALA A 507 -17.22 8.86 7.64
N ARG A 508 -18.13 9.76 7.97
CA ARG A 508 -18.02 11.17 7.55
C ARG A 508 -16.87 11.88 8.25
N SER A 509 -16.28 12.86 7.58
CA SER A 509 -15.15 13.65 8.09
C SER A 509 -15.48 14.34 9.41
N GLU A 510 -16.69 14.89 9.54
CA GLU A 510 -17.20 15.55 10.74
C GLU A 510 -17.17 14.59 11.93
N ARG A 511 -17.66 13.36 11.73
CA ARG A 511 -17.64 12.34 12.77
C ARG A 511 -16.22 12.00 13.21
N ILE A 512 -15.29 11.80 12.27
CA ILE A 512 -13.90 11.48 12.62
C ILE A 512 -13.31 12.65 13.43
N ARG A 513 -13.55 13.89 13.01
CA ARG A 513 -13.08 15.10 13.70
C ARG A 513 -13.64 15.23 15.11
N GLU A 514 -14.95 15.02 15.29
CA GLU A 514 -15.66 15.11 16.58
C GLU A 514 -15.09 14.16 17.64
N THR A 515 -14.68 12.96 17.23
CA THR A 515 -14.12 11.96 18.16
C THR A 515 -12.71 12.29 18.61
N GLY A 516 -11.97 13.13 17.87
CA GLY A 516 -10.53 13.36 18.05
C GLY A 516 -9.66 12.13 17.79
N ALA A 517 -10.22 11.03 17.25
CA ALA A 517 -9.54 9.73 17.20
C ALA A 517 -8.37 9.68 16.18
N LEU A 518 -8.23 10.67 15.32
CA LEU A 518 -7.10 10.88 14.40
C LEU A 518 -6.57 12.33 14.52
N GLY A 519 -6.41 12.79 15.77
CA GLY A 519 -5.90 14.12 16.09
C GLY A 519 -6.94 15.23 15.96
N THR A 520 -6.67 16.35 16.64
CA THR A 520 -7.53 17.55 16.62
C THR A 520 -6.98 18.69 15.76
N TYR A 521 -5.85 18.47 15.09
CA TYR A 521 -5.11 19.46 14.31
C TYR A 521 -5.52 19.53 12.83
N TRP A 522 -6.72 19.09 12.49
CA TRP A 522 -7.30 19.26 11.15
C TRP A 522 -8.80 19.53 11.30
N SER A 523 -9.48 19.99 10.26
CA SER A 523 -10.94 20.19 10.26
C SER A 523 -11.53 19.81 8.91
N PRO A 524 -12.80 19.35 8.84
CA PRO A 524 -13.51 19.22 7.57
C PRO A 524 -13.51 20.53 6.78
N ALA A 525 -13.49 20.43 5.46
CA ALA A 525 -13.69 21.60 4.61
C ALA A 525 -15.12 22.13 4.82
N ALA A 526 -15.30 23.45 4.77
CA ALA A 526 -16.65 24.02 4.79
C ALA A 526 -17.46 23.45 3.62
N GLU A 527 -18.74 23.16 3.86
CA GLU A 527 -19.66 22.88 2.76
C GLU A 527 -19.62 24.07 1.80
N LYS A 528 -19.69 23.82 0.49
CA LYS A 528 -19.81 24.87 -0.53
C LYS A 528 -21.21 25.50 -0.44
N GLU A 529 -21.56 26.07 0.71
CA GLU A 529 -22.64 27.01 0.79
C GLU A 529 -22.20 28.27 0.04
N SER A 530 -23.04 28.66 -0.92
CA SER A 530 -22.89 29.86 -1.73
C SER A 530 -22.77 31.09 -0.82
N GLY A 531 -21.53 31.48 -0.47
CA GLY A 531 -21.29 32.59 0.45
C GLY A 531 -19.91 32.62 1.12
N CYS A 532 -19.17 31.52 1.17
CA CYS A 532 -17.79 31.54 1.71
C CYS A 532 -16.90 32.43 0.82
N SER A 533 -16.46 33.58 1.32
CA SER A 533 -15.38 34.38 0.72
C SER A 533 -14.34 34.64 1.81
N GLY A 534 -13.05 34.62 1.49
CA GLY A 534 -11.98 34.81 2.48
C GLY A 534 -10.84 33.79 2.40
N LEU A 535 -10.02 33.78 3.45
CA LEU A 535 -8.75 33.04 3.52
C LEU A 535 -8.94 31.52 3.44
N GLN A 536 -9.97 30.94 4.07
CA GLN A 536 -10.20 29.50 4.02
C GLN A 536 -10.44 29.00 2.59
N MET A 537 -11.30 29.67 1.83
CA MET A 537 -11.62 29.26 0.46
C MET A 537 -10.40 29.39 -0.48
N ASP A 538 -9.56 30.41 -0.27
CA ASP A 538 -8.29 30.58 -0.98
C ASP A 538 -7.31 29.43 -0.69
N LEU A 539 -7.12 29.08 0.59
CA LEU A 539 -6.28 27.95 0.98
C LEU A 539 -6.82 26.60 0.48
N ASP A 540 -8.13 26.36 0.57
CA ASP A 540 -8.76 25.13 0.04
C ASP A 540 -8.60 25.03 -1.49
N SER A 541 -8.67 26.15 -2.22
CA SER A 541 -8.40 26.22 -3.66
C SER A 541 -6.94 25.87 -3.97
N LYS A 542 -5.98 26.37 -3.18
CA LYS A 542 -4.55 26.08 -3.32
C LYS A 542 -4.22 24.62 -2.99
N LEU A 543 -4.83 24.05 -1.95
CA LEU A 543 -4.73 22.62 -1.65
C LEU A 543 -5.30 21.76 -2.79
N TYR A 544 -6.45 22.16 -3.34
CA TYR A 544 -7.05 21.50 -4.51
C TYR A 544 -6.11 21.58 -5.73
N PHE A 545 -5.53 22.74 -6.01
CA PHE A 545 -4.56 22.92 -7.10
C PHE A 545 -3.36 21.98 -6.94
N LEU A 546 -2.72 21.97 -5.77
CA LEU A 546 -1.55 21.13 -5.49
C LEU A 546 -1.88 19.65 -5.64
N PHE A 547 -2.97 19.17 -5.04
CA PHE A 547 -3.36 17.77 -5.15
C PHE A 547 -3.58 17.36 -6.62
N ASN A 548 -4.33 18.16 -7.39
CA ASN A 548 -4.61 17.82 -8.79
C ASN A 548 -3.37 17.91 -9.67
N PHE A 549 -2.41 18.78 -9.35
CA PHE A 549 -1.12 18.80 -10.02
C PHE A 549 -0.38 17.47 -9.84
N TYR A 550 -0.21 16.97 -8.60
CA TYR A 550 0.49 15.69 -8.37
C TYR A 550 -0.27 14.49 -8.95
N LYS A 551 -1.59 14.44 -8.78
CA LYS A 551 -2.43 13.41 -9.42
C LYS A 551 -2.25 13.40 -10.94
N GLY A 552 -2.17 14.58 -11.56
CA GLY A 552 -1.86 14.75 -12.98
C GLY A 552 -0.44 14.30 -13.34
N GLN A 553 0.56 14.66 -12.52
CA GLN A 553 1.96 14.28 -12.75
C GLN A 553 2.16 12.75 -12.74
N VAL A 554 1.50 12.01 -11.82
CA VAL A 554 1.55 10.53 -11.82
C VAL A 554 1.20 9.98 -13.21
N GLN A 555 0.13 10.50 -13.82
CA GLN A 555 -0.31 10.07 -15.16
C GLN A 555 0.59 10.58 -16.29
N GLN A 556 0.99 11.85 -16.26
CA GLN A 556 1.77 12.51 -17.31
C GLN A 556 3.21 11.99 -17.35
N ARG A 557 3.82 11.77 -16.19
CA ARG A 557 5.21 11.31 -16.01
C ARG A 557 5.35 9.80 -15.91
N LYS A 558 4.22 9.09 -15.94
CA LYS A 558 4.18 7.62 -15.93
C LYS A 558 4.91 7.04 -14.72
N TRP A 559 4.63 7.56 -13.53
CA TRP A 559 5.10 7.02 -12.25
C TRP A 559 4.38 5.70 -11.94
N TYR A 560 4.68 4.71 -12.78
CA TYR A 560 4.08 3.39 -12.88
C TYR A 560 5.20 2.37 -13.03
N GLY A 561 5.06 1.24 -12.37
CA GLY A 561 6.07 0.19 -12.34
C GLY A 561 5.85 -0.72 -11.15
N PHE A 562 6.40 -1.94 -11.23
CA PHE A 562 6.27 -2.92 -10.15
C PHE A 562 6.76 -2.34 -8.82
N TRP A 563 7.96 -1.74 -8.80
CA TRP A 563 8.52 -1.09 -7.61
C TRP A 563 8.01 0.34 -7.44
N ASP A 564 7.82 1.09 -8.52
CA ASP A 564 7.64 2.54 -8.47
C ASP A 564 6.20 3.02 -8.16
N HIS A 565 5.19 2.27 -8.60
CA HIS A 565 3.80 2.76 -8.51
C HIS A 565 3.36 2.99 -7.07
N GLY A 566 3.04 4.25 -6.78
CA GLY A 566 2.57 4.74 -5.49
C GLY A 566 3.39 5.94 -5.02
N ASP A 567 4.66 6.03 -5.39
CA ASP A 567 5.52 7.16 -5.05
C ASP A 567 5.37 8.36 -6.00
N ILE A 568 5.97 9.47 -5.60
CA ILE A 568 6.10 10.72 -6.33
C ILE A 568 7.57 11.16 -6.37
N MET A 569 7.95 12.07 -7.29
CA MET A 569 9.32 12.59 -7.33
C MET A 569 9.49 13.86 -6.49
N HIS A 570 10.73 14.19 -6.11
CA HIS A 570 11.07 15.19 -5.11
C HIS A 570 11.24 16.62 -5.66
N THR A 571 11.97 16.81 -6.78
CA THR A 571 12.20 18.17 -7.35
C THR A 571 12.20 18.20 -8.88
N TYR A 572 11.77 19.35 -9.43
CA TYR A 572 11.68 19.60 -10.86
C TYR A 572 12.95 20.21 -11.47
N ASP A 573 13.23 19.83 -12.72
CA ASP A 573 14.23 20.41 -13.62
C ASP A 573 13.51 21.26 -14.67
N ALA A 574 13.61 22.59 -14.54
CA ALA A 574 12.94 23.53 -15.42
C ALA A 574 13.53 23.55 -16.84
N ASP A 575 14.83 23.24 -16.97
CA ASP A 575 15.54 23.29 -18.24
C ASP A 575 15.19 22.07 -19.09
N ARG A 576 15.22 20.86 -18.49
CA ARG A 576 14.81 19.62 -19.16
C ARG A 576 13.31 19.37 -19.15
N ARG A 577 12.54 20.17 -18.40
CA ARG A 577 11.08 20.05 -18.24
C ARG A 577 10.64 18.66 -17.76
N THR A 578 11.39 18.13 -16.80
CA THR A 578 11.14 16.84 -16.17
C THR A 578 11.41 16.93 -14.69
N TRP A 579 10.84 16.02 -13.92
CA TRP A 579 11.34 15.77 -12.57
C TRP A 579 12.77 15.20 -12.66
N ARG A 580 13.59 15.49 -11.66
CA ARG A 580 15.03 15.17 -11.62
C ARG A 580 15.29 13.69 -11.33
N TYR A 581 14.69 12.82 -12.14
CA TYR A 581 14.69 11.35 -11.98
C TYR A 581 16.09 10.72 -11.96
N ASP A 582 17.10 11.42 -12.48
CA ASP A 582 18.47 10.95 -12.65
C ASP A 582 19.51 11.76 -11.84
N VAL A 583 19.07 12.63 -10.93
CA VAL A 583 19.96 13.48 -10.13
C VAL A 583 19.82 13.17 -8.64
N GLY A 584 20.51 12.11 -8.22
CA GLY A 584 20.73 11.78 -6.81
C GLY A 584 19.46 11.88 -5.95
N GLY A 585 19.52 12.71 -4.90
CA GLY A 585 18.41 12.92 -3.96
C GLY A 585 17.25 13.75 -4.51
N TYR A 586 17.16 14.06 -5.79
CA TYR A 586 16.02 14.82 -6.33
C TYR A 586 14.99 13.96 -7.08
N ALA A 587 15.23 12.65 -7.18
CA ALA A 587 14.39 11.70 -7.90
C ALA A 587 13.18 11.23 -7.05
N TRP A 588 13.07 9.95 -6.66
CA TRP A 588 11.95 9.45 -5.86
C TRP A 588 11.93 10.07 -4.46
N ASP A 589 10.75 10.45 -3.96
CA ASP A 589 10.58 11.29 -2.77
C ASP A 589 10.61 10.51 -1.45
N ASN A 590 10.24 9.23 -1.45
CA ASN A 590 10.34 8.34 -0.28
C ASN A 590 9.87 9.00 1.05
N SER A 591 8.71 9.66 1.05
CA SER A 591 8.13 10.32 2.24
C SER A 591 8.95 11.50 2.84
N GLU A 592 9.83 12.14 2.08
CA GLU A 592 10.61 13.29 2.57
C GLU A 592 9.68 14.49 2.89
N LEU A 593 9.79 15.02 4.12
CA LEU A 593 8.91 16.05 4.67
C LEU A 593 7.40 15.71 4.64
N SER A 594 7.07 14.44 4.77
CA SER A 594 5.73 13.92 5.11
C SER A 594 4.59 14.17 4.10
N PRO A 595 4.76 13.90 2.77
CA PRO A 595 3.63 13.89 1.84
C PRO A 595 2.52 12.92 2.29
N ASP A 596 2.86 11.83 2.97
CA ASP A 596 1.90 10.87 3.54
C ASP A 596 0.94 11.57 4.52
N LEU A 597 1.45 12.40 5.43
CA LEU A 597 0.62 13.16 6.37
C LEU A 597 -0.24 14.18 5.63
N TRP A 598 0.34 14.90 4.65
CA TRP A 598 -0.43 15.88 3.87
C TRP A 598 -1.62 15.21 3.17
N LEU A 599 -1.40 14.12 2.45
CA LEU A 599 -2.47 13.45 1.69
C LEU A 599 -3.52 12.82 2.60
N TRP A 600 -3.12 12.20 3.72
CA TRP A 600 -4.09 11.64 4.67
C TRP A 600 -4.91 12.72 5.37
N LEU A 601 -4.29 13.82 5.81
CA LEU A 601 -5.04 14.94 6.39
C LEU A 601 -5.93 15.64 5.35
N TYR A 602 -5.48 15.72 4.10
CA TYR A 602 -6.31 16.26 3.01
C TYR A 602 -7.49 15.33 2.69
N PHE A 603 -7.32 14.01 2.78
CA PHE A 603 -8.45 13.07 2.70
C PHE A 603 -9.42 13.26 3.87
N LEU A 604 -8.93 13.33 5.12
CA LEU A 604 -9.79 13.56 6.28
C LEU A 604 -10.59 14.86 6.15
N ARG A 605 -9.96 15.94 5.67
CA ARG A 605 -10.61 17.23 5.42
C ARG A 605 -11.69 17.19 4.34
N THR A 606 -11.48 16.43 3.26
CA THR A 606 -12.34 16.50 2.06
C THR A 606 -13.26 15.31 1.84
N GLY A 607 -12.95 14.15 2.43
CA GLY A 607 -13.63 12.88 2.18
C GLY A 607 -13.62 12.44 0.72
N ARG A 608 -12.69 12.95 -0.10
CA ARG A 608 -12.64 12.73 -1.55
C ARG A 608 -12.07 11.35 -1.92
N PRO A 609 -12.72 10.60 -2.83
CA PRO A 609 -12.24 9.28 -3.25
C PRO A 609 -10.87 9.30 -3.91
N ASP A 610 -10.62 10.24 -4.81
CA ASP A 610 -9.35 10.32 -5.52
C ASP A 610 -8.17 10.62 -4.61
N VAL A 611 -8.38 11.40 -3.54
CA VAL A 611 -7.38 11.64 -2.51
C VAL A 611 -7.09 10.37 -1.72
N TYR A 612 -8.12 9.63 -1.29
CA TYR A 612 -7.96 8.34 -0.62
C TYR A 612 -7.15 7.36 -1.47
N ARG A 613 -7.47 7.24 -2.77
CA ARG A 613 -6.78 6.29 -3.67
C ARG A 613 -5.31 6.64 -3.87
N MET A 614 -4.99 7.93 -3.96
CA MET A 614 -3.59 8.38 -4.05
C MET A 614 -2.83 8.15 -2.73
N ALA A 615 -3.44 8.47 -1.58
CA ALA A 615 -2.85 8.23 -0.26
C ALA A 615 -2.68 6.72 0.04
N GLU A 616 -3.63 5.88 -0.40
CA GLU A 616 -3.56 4.42 -0.33
C GLU A 616 -2.39 3.89 -1.18
N ALA A 617 -2.24 4.39 -2.41
CA ALA A 617 -1.14 3.99 -3.28
C ALA A 617 0.23 4.40 -2.70
N LEU A 618 0.35 5.62 -2.17
CA LEU A 618 1.55 6.11 -1.50
C LEU A 618 1.88 5.25 -0.28
N THR A 619 0.90 4.99 0.59
CA THR A 619 1.09 4.15 1.79
C THR A 619 1.54 2.72 1.44
N ARG A 620 0.98 2.14 0.36
CA ARG A 620 1.34 0.81 -0.15
C ARG A 620 2.69 0.77 -0.87
N HIS A 621 3.30 1.92 -1.11
CA HIS A 621 4.65 2.07 -1.63
C HIS A 621 5.62 2.38 -0.50
N THR A 622 5.46 3.51 0.16
CA THR A 622 6.44 4.05 1.13
C THR A 622 6.59 3.17 2.36
N GLY A 623 5.53 2.47 2.77
CA GLY A 623 5.58 1.52 3.87
C GLY A 623 6.17 0.14 3.51
N GLU A 624 6.44 -0.14 2.23
CA GLU A 624 6.86 -1.46 1.75
C GLU A 624 8.20 -1.41 0.97
N VAL A 625 8.30 -0.53 -0.03
CA VAL A 625 9.46 -0.45 -0.93
C VAL A 625 10.57 0.40 -0.33
N ASP A 626 10.21 1.48 0.36
CA ASP A 626 11.16 2.46 0.88
C ASP A 626 11.66 2.09 2.30
N VAL A 627 11.23 0.94 2.84
CA VAL A 627 11.53 0.43 4.19
C VAL A 627 12.12 -0.98 4.13
N TYR A 628 13.00 -1.29 5.07
CA TYR A 628 13.57 -2.62 5.24
C TYR A 628 12.77 -3.46 6.25
N HIS A 629 12.36 -4.66 5.84
CA HIS A 629 11.54 -5.59 6.62
C HIS A 629 12.34 -6.78 7.18
N LEU A 630 13.58 -6.94 6.71
CA LEU A 630 14.53 -7.96 7.16
C LEU A 630 15.96 -7.41 7.12
N GLY A 631 16.92 -8.22 7.57
CA GLY A 631 18.33 -7.88 7.54
C GLY A 631 18.71 -6.80 8.56
N LYS A 632 19.94 -6.31 8.44
CA LYS A 632 20.58 -5.41 9.41
C LYS A 632 19.94 -4.02 9.53
N TYR A 633 19.16 -3.60 8.53
CA TYR A 633 18.50 -2.29 8.51
C TYR A 633 16.99 -2.39 8.79
N LYS A 634 16.49 -3.56 9.20
CA LYS A 634 15.06 -3.76 9.50
C LYS A 634 14.52 -2.64 10.39
N GLY A 635 13.38 -2.07 10.00
CA GLY A 635 12.72 -0.96 10.69
C GLY A 635 13.16 0.42 10.23
N LEU A 636 14.26 0.56 9.49
CA LEU A 636 14.67 1.83 8.87
C LEU A 636 14.12 1.95 7.44
N GLY A 637 13.88 3.18 6.99
CA GLY A 637 13.63 3.48 5.58
C GLY A 637 14.77 4.24 4.92
N THR A 638 14.79 4.26 3.59
CA THR A 638 15.83 4.93 2.80
C THR A 638 15.39 6.32 2.39
N ARG A 639 16.25 7.31 2.62
CA ARG A 639 16.07 8.67 2.11
C ARG A 639 15.87 8.70 0.59
N HIS A 640 15.09 9.67 0.12
CA HIS A 640 14.83 9.98 -1.28
C HIS A 640 16.06 9.89 -2.21
N GLY A 641 15.89 9.32 -3.41
CA GLY A 641 17.00 8.94 -4.29
C GLY A 641 16.58 8.44 -5.69
N VAL A 642 17.55 8.20 -6.57
CA VAL A 642 17.31 7.68 -7.94
C VAL A 642 16.65 6.30 -7.91
N GLN A 643 17.05 5.45 -6.97
CA GLN A 643 16.32 4.24 -6.62
C GLN A 643 15.75 4.40 -5.22
N HIS A 644 14.62 3.75 -4.95
CA HIS A 644 13.98 3.75 -3.63
C HIS A 644 14.88 3.28 -2.48
N TRP A 645 16.01 2.62 -2.79
CA TRP A 645 16.98 2.10 -1.82
C TRP A 645 18.42 2.61 -2.04
N SER A 646 18.67 3.60 -2.92
CA SER A 646 20.05 3.98 -3.31
C SER A 646 20.80 4.80 -2.27
N ASP A 647 20.13 5.71 -1.56
CA ASP A 647 20.77 6.63 -0.61
C ASP A 647 21.23 5.90 0.67
N SER A 648 22.35 6.32 1.27
CA SER A 648 22.95 5.69 2.45
C SER A 648 22.36 6.18 3.78
N CYS A 649 21.53 7.24 3.76
CA CYS A 649 20.73 7.66 4.91
C CYS A 649 19.57 6.70 5.14
N LYS A 650 19.82 5.64 5.92
CA LYS A 650 18.77 4.74 6.43
C LYS A 650 18.28 5.26 7.78
N GLN A 651 17.04 5.74 7.86
CA GLN A 651 16.53 6.50 9.01
C GLN A 651 15.09 6.16 9.37
N ALA A 652 14.76 6.34 10.65
CA ALA A 652 13.43 6.11 11.21
C ALA A 652 12.37 7.10 10.68
N ARG A 653 12.79 8.30 10.25
CA ARG A 653 11.89 9.34 9.74
C ARG A 653 11.11 8.94 8.48
N ILE A 654 11.60 7.94 7.75
CA ILE A 654 10.99 7.39 6.53
C ILE A 654 10.02 6.24 6.88
N SER A 655 10.44 5.34 7.77
CA SER A 655 9.62 4.21 8.23
C SER A 655 8.52 4.61 9.22
N ASN A 656 8.47 5.88 9.64
CA ASN A 656 7.55 6.43 10.63
C ASN A 656 6.13 5.83 10.58
N ALA A 657 5.69 5.25 11.69
CA ALA A 657 4.40 4.57 11.81
C ALA A 657 3.19 5.52 11.63
N LEU A 658 3.34 6.84 11.90
CA LEU A 658 2.26 7.81 11.70
C LEU A 658 1.76 7.84 10.26
N TYR A 659 2.65 7.66 9.27
CA TYR A 659 2.28 7.70 7.86
C TYR A 659 1.31 6.58 7.48
N ARG A 660 1.29 5.49 8.26
CA ARG A 660 0.46 4.29 8.05
C ARG A 660 -0.76 4.25 8.96
N ARG A 661 -0.72 4.95 10.10
CA ARG A 661 -1.77 4.99 11.13
C ARG A 661 -3.15 5.35 10.58
N PHE A 662 -3.23 6.37 9.72
CA PHE A 662 -4.49 6.82 9.12
C PHE A 662 -5.13 5.70 8.29
N PHE A 663 -4.37 5.12 7.35
CA PHE A 663 -4.86 4.04 6.51
C PHE A 663 -5.25 2.82 7.33
N TYR A 664 -4.45 2.44 8.33
CA TYR A 664 -4.74 1.29 9.19
C TYR A 664 -6.12 1.41 9.84
N TYR A 665 -6.41 2.53 10.49
CA TYR A 665 -7.70 2.70 11.17
C TYR A 665 -8.87 2.86 10.18
N LEU A 666 -8.72 3.68 9.12
CA LEU A 666 -9.78 3.89 8.12
C LEU A 666 -10.16 2.61 7.37
N SER A 667 -9.18 1.77 7.05
CA SER A 667 -9.40 0.48 6.36
C SER A 667 -10.00 -0.62 7.25
N GLY A 668 -10.23 -0.36 8.53
CA GLY A 668 -10.70 -1.36 9.48
C GLY A 668 -9.61 -2.34 9.92
N GLY A 669 -8.37 -1.86 10.03
CA GLY A 669 -7.23 -2.61 10.56
C GLY A 669 -6.59 -3.54 9.53
N ALA A 670 -6.26 -3.03 8.34
CA ALA A 670 -5.57 -3.82 7.31
C ALA A 670 -4.33 -4.53 7.88
N GLU A 671 -4.36 -5.86 7.94
CA GLU A 671 -3.43 -6.65 8.75
C GLU A 671 -1.97 -6.46 8.33
N ARG A 672 -1.69 -6.37 7.02
CA ARG A 672 -0.32 -6.07 6.55
C ARG A 672 0.18 -4.71 7.04
N VAL A 673 -0.68 -3.70 7.10
CA VAL A 673 -0.29 -2.37 7.61
C VAL A 673 -0.07 -2.42 9.12
N GLY A 674 -0.80 -3.28 9.83
CA GLY A 674 -0.53 -3.62 11.23
C GLY A 674 0.87 -4.19 11.42
N ASP A 675 1.28 -5.16 10.59
CA ASP A 675 2.65 -5.69 10.61
C ASP A 675 3.68 -4.58 10.37
N LEU A 676 3.45 -3.72 9.36
CA LEU A 676 4.36 -2.62 9.03
C LEU A 676 4.59 -1.69 10.23
N MET A 677 3.54 -1.35 10.95
CA MET A 677 3.66 -0.51 12.16
C MET A 677 4.34 -1.27 13.31
N GLU A 678 4.07 -2.55 13.51
CA GLU A 678 4.77 -3.38 14.50
C GLU A 678 6.27 -3.48 14.21
N GLU A 679 6.65 -3.64 12.94
CA GLU A 679 8.05 -3.71 12.52
C GLU A 679 8.83 -2.42 12.87
N THR A 680 8.16 -1.27 12.98
CA THR A 680 8.81 -0.01 13.41
C THR A 680 9.24 0.01 14.88
N LEU A 681 8.69 -0.87 15.73
CA LEU A 681 9.11 -0.98 17.14
C LEU A 681 10.55 -1.49 17.26
N GLU A 682 11.06 -2.19 16.24
CA GLU A 682 12.43 -2.71 16.19
C GLU A 682 13.45 -1.64 15.75
N THR A 683 13.00 -0.47 15.27
CA THR A 683 13.84 0.56 14.64
C THR A 683 14.98 1.04 15.54
N GLU A 684 14.73 1.20 16.83
CA GLU A 684 15.75 1.65 17.78
C GLU A 684 16.96 0.70 17.85
N LYS A 685 16.74 -0.62 17.65
CA LYS A 685 17.81 -1.61 17.65
C LYS A 685 18.71 -1.46 16.43
N ALA A 686 18.17 -0.96 15.31
CA ALA A 686 18.96 -0.72 14.11
C ALA A 686 20.02 0.39 14.31
N PHE A 687 19.84 1.29 15.28
CA PHE A 687 20.84 2.31 15.64
C PHE A 687 22.12 1.72 16.26
N LEU A 688 22.06 0.49 16.77
CA LEU A 688 23.26 -0.25 17.21
C LEU A 688 24.10 -0.74 16.02
N THR A 689 23.46 -0.94 14.87
CA THR A 689 24.10 -1.39 13.64
C THR A 689 24.54 -0.21 12.77
N LEU A 690 23.74 0.86 12.74
CA LEU A 690 23.96 2.01 11.88
C LEU A 690 23.64 3.31 12.63
N ASP A 691 24.67 4.12 12.87
CA ASP A 691 24.48 5.49 13.34
C ASP A 691 24.08 6.39 12.15
N PRO A 692 22.89 7.03 12.17
CA PRO A 692 22.46 7.94 11.12
C PRO A 692 23.33 9.21 11.03
N TYR A 693 24.15 9.51 12.04
CA TYR A 693 25.03 10.68 12.11
C TYR A 693 26.51 10.38 11.86
N ARG A 694 26.87 9.12 11.51
CA ARG A 694 28.26 8.65 11.37
C ARG A 694 29.18 9.54 10.52
N LYS A 695 28.64 10.20 9.50
CA LYS A 695 29.42 11.07 8.59
C LYS A 695 29.63 12.48 9.14
N VAL A 696 28.71 12.98 9.96
CA VAL A 696 28.64 14.39 10.40
C VAL A 696 28.97 14.61 11.88
N ARG A 697 29.06 13.54 12.67
CA ARG A 697 29.44 13.63 14.09
C ARG A 697 30.93 13.95 14.24
N LYS A 698 31.26 14.84 15.18
CA LYS A 698 32.64 15.33 15.40
C LYS A 698 33.55 14.24 15.97
N ASP A 699 33.00 13.36 16.78
CA ASP A 699 33.66 12.25 17.46
C ASP A 699 33.49 10.90 16.71
N ARG A 700 33.31 10.95 15.38
CA ARG A 700 33.11 9.75 14.53
C ARG A 700 34.20 8.69 14.66
N ALA A 701 35.45 9.10 14.94
CA ALA A 701 36.57 8.17 15.12
C ALA A 701 36.43 7.30 16.39
N THR A 702 35.87 7.88 17.45
CA THR A 702 35.84 7.27 18.79
C THR A 702 34.48 6.70 19.17
N TYR A 703 33.40 7.16 18.55
CA TYR A 703 32.06 6.70 18.88
C TYR A 703 31.84 5.23 18.58
N ARG A 704 31.22 4.55 19.53
CA ARG A 704 30.76 3.18 19.42
C ARG A 704 29.33 3.15 19.96
N PRO A 705 28.35 2.59 19.22
CA PRO A 705 26.99 2.49 19.72
C PRO A 705 26.94 1.72 21.04
N ASP A 706 26.35 2.34 22.06
CA ASP A 706 26.07 1.73 23.36
C ASP A 706 24.55 1.70 23.56
N PRO A 707 23.91 0.54 23.78
CA PRO A 707 22.46 0.46 24.01
C PRO A 707 21.97 1.29 25.19
N LYS A 708 22.85 1.70 26.11
CA LYS A 708 22.52 2.56 27.26
C LYS A 708 22.77 4.06 27.00
N ALA A 709 23.41 4.41 25.89
CA ALA A 709 23.85 5.77 25.61
C ALA A 709 23.91 6.07 24.10
N LEU A 710 22.82 5.80 23.38
CA LEU A 710 22.70 6.14 21.95
C LEU A 710 22.48 7.64 21.78
N THR A 711 23.13 8.27 20.78
CA THR A 711 22.77 9.63 20.39
C THR A 711 21.55 9.59 19.47
N ILE A 712 20.45 10.25 19.86
CA ILE A 712 19.26 10.41 19.01
C ILE A 712 18.89 11.89 18.88
N SER A 713 18.28 12.25 17.75
CA SER A 713 17.61 13.54 17.55
C SER A 713 16.22 13.53 18.20
N LEU A 714 15.90 14.59 18.94
CA LEU A 714 14.55 14.80 19.50
C LEU A 714 13.50 15.16 18.44
N GLY A 715 13.94 15.44 17.21
CA GLY A 715 13.08 15.67 16.06
C GLY A 715 12.87 14.40 15.25
N THR A 716 13.79 14.14 14.34
CA THR A 716 13.68 13.08 13.31
C THR A 716 13.63 11.65 13.85
N ASP A 717 14.37 11.34 14.92
CA ASP A 717 14.45 9.98 15.45
C ASP A 717 13.37 9.77 16.51
N TRP A 718 13.33 10.64 17.52
CA TRP A 718 12.37 10.51 18.62
C TRP A 718 10.91 10.62 18.13
N SER A 719 10.58 11.46 17.13
CA SER A 719 9.20 11.50 16.62
C SER A 719 8.75 10.17 16.05
N ALA A 720 9.63 9.47 15.32
CA ALA A 720 9.33 8.17 14.72
C ALA A 720 9.25 7.06 15.79
N LEU A 721 10.13 7.09 16.80
CA LEU A 721 10.06 6.16 17.93
C LEU A 721 8.81 6.38 18.79
N ALA A 722 8.52 7.63 19.15
CA ALA A 722 7.33 8.02 19.91
C ALA A 722 6.05 7.64 19.16
N ALA A 723 6.01 7.82 17.84
CA ALA A 723 4.93 7.38 16.99
C ALA A 723 4.69 5.87 17.08
N ALA A 724 5.75 5.06 16.92
CA ALA A 724 5.66 3.61 17.01
C ALA A 724 5.12 3.17 18.37
N TRP A 725 5.68 3.72 19.46
CA TRP A 725 5.26 3.37 20.82
C TRP A 725 3.83 3.81 21.13
N PHE A 726 3.44 5.03 20.72
CA PHE A 726 2.10 5.54 20.94
C PHE A 726 1.06 4.69 20.20
N ILE A 727 1.31 4.34 18.95
CA ILE A 727 0.40 3.49 18.15
C ILE A 727 0.32 2.08 18.72
N GLU A 728 1.43 1.49 19.14
CA GLU A 728 1.41 0.17 19.77
C GLU A 728 0.65 0.18 21.11
N TRP A 729 0.81 1.26 21.89
CA TRP A 729 -0.01 1.49 23.07
C TRP A 729 -1.48 1.59 22.70
N GLU A 730 -1.88 2.46 21.76
CA GLU A 730 -3.26 2.57 21.27
C GLU A 730 -3.86 1.21 20.91
N ARG A 731 -3.12 0.43 20.11
CA ARG A 731 -3.57 -0.88 19.61
C ARG A 731 -3.65 -1.96 20.67
N ARG A 732 -2.99 -1.76 21.83
CA ARG A 732 -2.75 -2.80 22.84
C ARG A 732 -2.13 -4.06 22.21
N GLY A 733 -1.18 -3.85 21.28
CA GLY A 733 -0.44 -4.92 20.62
C GLY A 733 0.53 -5.64 21.57
N PRO A 734 1.24 -6.69 21.13
CA PRO A 734 2.06 -7.52 22.01
C PRO A 734 3.08 -6.79 22.89
N LEU A 735 3.57 -5.61 22.47
CA LEU A 735 4.59 -4.85 23.19
C LEU A 735 4.04 -3.55 23.80
N TRP A 736 2.72 -3.42 23.94
CA TRP A 736 2.08 -2.16 24.34
C TRP A 736 2.51 -1.64 25.72
N GLU A 737 2.82 -2.53 26.69
CA GLU A 737 3.26 -2.13 28.03
C GLU A 737 4.67 -1.52 27.99
N GLU A 738 5.58 -2.14 27.24
CA GLU A 738 6.93 -1.63 27.02
C GLU A 738 6.87 -0.30 26.26
N ALA A 739 6.09 -0.26 25.18
CA ALA A 739 5.87 0.93 24.37
C ALA A 739 5.33 2.10 25.21
N LYS A 740 4.28 1.86 26.02
CA LYS A 740 3.75 2.84 26.98
C LYS A 740 4.83 3.33 27.94
N SER A 741 5.60 2.40 28.52
CA SER A 741 6.66 2.74 29.48
C SER A 741 7.74 3.61 28.85
N LYS A 742 8.23 3.26 27.66
CA LYS A 742 9.23 4.03 26.91
C LYS A 742 8.71 5.41 26.52
N LEU A 743 7.47 5.51 26.04
CA LEU A 743 6.85 6.80 25.71
C LEU A 743 6.78 7.72 26.93
N LEU A 744 6.29 7.21 28.07
CA LEU A 744 6.17 8.01 29.30
C LEU A 744 7.54 8.37 29.91
N THR A 745 8.53 7.49 29.79
CA THR A 745 9.89 7.73 30.30
C THR A 745 10.62 8.77 29.45
N THR A 746 10.56 8.64 28.12
CA THR A 746 11.20 9.60 27.20
C THR A 746 10.55 10.99 27.30
N THR A 747 9.22 11.08 27.35
CA THR A 747 8.51 12.37 27.52
C THR A 747 8.89 13.06 28.84
N ARG A 748 9.01 12.30 29.95
CA ARG A 748 9.52 12.82 31.23
C ARG A 748 10.96 13.32 31.11
N GLY A 749 11.82 12.55 30.45
CA GLY A 749 13.22 12.92 30.24
C GLY A 749 13.35 14.22 29.45
N ILE A 750 12.60 14.37 28.36
CA ILE A 750 12.53 15.62 27.57
C ILE A 750 12.05 16.79 28.43
N GLY A 751 11.01 16.60 29.23
CA GLY A 751 10.50 17.63 30.16
C GLY A 751 11.50 18.03 31.26
N SER A 752 12.52 17.22 31.51
CA SER A 752 13.57 17.47 32.51
C SER A 752 14.82 18.15 31.92
N LEU A 753 14.95 18.25 30.60
CA LEU A 753 16.05 18.96 29.94
C LEU A 753 15.89 20.47 30.13
N ALA A 754 16.97 21.19 30.44
CA ALA A 754 16.92 22.63 30.69
C ALA A 754 16.33 23.44 29.52
N ASN A 755 16.56 22.98 28.29
CA ASN A 755 16.05 23.59 27.06
C ASN A 755 15.03 22.70 26.32
N GLY A 756 14.53 21.62 26.92
CA GLY A 756 13.53 20.74 26.30
C GLY A 756 13.94 20.28 24.89
N PHE A 757 13.04 20.40 23.90
CA PHE A 757 13.31 20.06 22.50
C PHE A 757 14.40 20.92 21.84
N VAL A 758 14.69 22.13 22.34
CA VAL A 758 15.76 23.01 21.80
C VAL A 758 17.16 22.42 22.05
N THR A 759 17.28 21.49 23.00
CA THR A 759 18.48 20.65 23.22
C THR A 759 18.87 19.90 21.94
N GLY A 760 17.89 19.50 21.12
CA GLY A 760 18.08 18.96 19.76
C GLY A 760 18.52 17.50 19.69
N GLN A 761 19.60 17.15 20.38
CA GLN A 761 20.10 15.78 20.48
C GLN A 761 20.31 15.39 21.95
N VAL A 762 20.12 14.12 22.24
CA VAL A 762 20.17 13.57 23.60
C VAL A 762 20.88 12.23 23.65
N THR A 763 21.23 11.82 24.86
CA THR A 763 21.68 10.46 25.15
C THR A 763 20.46 9.61 25.52
N TYR A 764 20.22 8.52 24.78
CA TYR A 764 19.06 7.64 24.91
C TYR A 764 19.48 6.24 25.36
N ASN A 765 18.80 5.74 26.38
CA ASN A 765 18.93 4.37 26.84
C ASN A 765 17.81 3.51 26.23
N LEU A 766 18.16 2.69 25.23
CA LEU A 766 17.25 1.81 24.51
C LEU A 766 16.56 0.78 25.41
N LEU A 767 17.21 0.38 26.51
CA LEU A 767 16.69 -0.64 27.42
C LEU A 767 15.61 -0.10 28.36
N THR A 768 15.71 1.18 28.75
CA THR A 768 14.83 1.77 29.77
C THR A 768 13.92 2.87 29.24
N GLY A 769 14.20 3.42 28.05
CA GLY A 769 13.54 4.61 27.55
C GLY A 769 14.05 5.92 28.18
N GLU A 770 15.13 5.88 28.96
CA GLU A 770 15.66 7.06 29.64
C GLU A 770 16.31 8.03 28.65
N ILE A 771 15.97 9.32 28.79
CA ILE A 771 16.61 10.42 28.08
C ILE A 771 17.47 11.19 29.08
N LEU A 772 18.76 11.26 28.79
CA LEU A 772 19.75 12.03 29.52
C LEU A 772 20.23 13.21 28.65
N PRO A 773 20.79 14.27 29.28
CA PRO A 773 21.45 15.34 28.54
C PRO A 773 22.49 14.80 27.55
N PRO A 774 22.79 15.56 26.48
CA PRO A 774 23.82 15.16 25.52
C PRO A 774 25.19 15.10 26.20
N VAL A 775 26.10 14.30 25.65
CA VAL A 775 27.44 14.06 26.24
C VAL A 775 28.25 15.35 26.38
N GLU A 776 28.01 16.34 25.52
CA GLU A 776 28.61 17.69 25.63
C GLU A 776 28.05 18.56 26.77
N ASP A 777 26.92 18.20 27.39
CA ASP A 777 26.29 18.92 28.50
C ASP A 777 25.77 17.96 29.59
N PRO A 778 26.64 17.18 30.24
CA PRO A 778 26.23 16.17 31.22
C PRO A 778 25.60 16.77 32.49
N GLU A 779 25.83 18.05 32.76
CA GLU A 779 25.25 18.78 33.91
C GLU A 779 23.89 19.42 33.58
N ASN A 780 23.35 19.23 32.37
CA ASN A 780 22.07 19.78 31.92
C ASN A 780 22.00 21.32 32.10
N LYS A 781 23.07 22.04 31.75
CA LYS A 781 23.12 23.50 31.83
C LYS A 781 22.32 24.17 30.72
N GLY A 782 22.01 23.43 29.65
CA GLY A 782 21.21 23.88 28.52
C GLY A 782 22.06 24.11 27.28
N VAL A 783 21.91 23.21 26.30
CA VAL A 783 22.46 23.34 24.95
C VAL A 783 21.37 23.77 23.97
N VAL A 784 21.76 24.44 22.89
CA VAL A 784 20.89 24.82 21.79
C VAL A 784 21.40 24.17 20.51
N LYS A 785 20.61 23.24 19.95
CA LYS A 785 20.93 22.52 18.71
C LYS A 785 19.69 22.32 17.85
N VAL A 786 19.21 23.40 17.25
CA VAL A 786 17.97 23.39 16.46
C VAL A 786 18.25 23.01 15.00
N SER A 787 17.39 22.17 14.43
CA SER A 787 17.41 21.80 13.01
C SER A 787 16.05 22.10 12.38
N HIS A 788 16.05 22.63 11.16
CA HIS A 788 14.82 22.86 10.39
C HIS A 788 14.08 21.55 10.06
N LEU A 789 14.74 20.40 10.14
CA LEU A 789 14.10 19.10 9.89
C LEU A 789 13.31 18.60 11.11
N SER A 790 13.59 19.10 12.32
CA SER A 790 13.16 18.45 13.56
C SER A 790 11.64 18.31 13.68
N ALA A 791 10.86 19.29 13.20
CA ALA A 791 9.41 19.22 13.26
C ALA A 791 8.75 18.61 12.02
N MET A 792 9.48 18.32 10.95
CA MET A 792 8.91 18.06 9.61
C MET A 792 8.50 16.60 9.34
N PHE A 793 8.83 15.66 10.24
CA PHE A 793 8.59 14.23 10.09
C PHE A 793 7.68 13.68 11.20
N GLY A 794 6.53 14.33 11.41
CA GLY A 794 5.51 13.87 12.35
C GLY A 794 5.66 14.33 13.81
N LEU A 795 6.69 15.11 14.17
CA LEU A 795 6.91 15.55 15.57
C LEU A 795 5.73 16.37 16.10
N PHE A 796 5.20 17.28 15.28
CA PHE A 796 4.04 18.09 15.66
C PHE A 796 2.83 17.21 15.95
N GLU A 797 2.53 16.29 15.03
CA GLU A 797 1.37 15.41 15.09
C GLU A 797 1.44 14.51 16.32
N ILE A 798 2.60 13.90 16.59
CA ILE A 798 2.77 13.03 17.75
C ILE A 798 2.73 13.80 19.07
N CYS A 799 3.35 14.98 19.16
CA CYS A 799 3.26 15.81 20.36
C CYS A 799 1.82 16.25 20.64
N ALA A 800 1.09 16.67 19.60
CA ALA A 800 -0.32 17.04 19.73
C ALA A 800 -1.17 15.83 20.17
N ASP A 801 -0.98 14.66 19.55
CA ASP A 801 -1.71 13.44 19.91
C ASP A 801 -1.43 12.98 21.35
N ILE A 802 -0.18 13.05 21.81
CA ILE A 802 0.21 12.72 23.20
C ILE A 802 -0.47 13.68 24.17
N LEU A 803 -0.40 14.99 23.91
CA LEU A 803 -0.98 16.01 24.79
C LEU A 803 -2.51 15.89 24.87
N ASP A 804 -3.18 15.75 23.72
CA ASP A 804 -4.62 15.58 23.63
C ASP A 804 -5.08 14.26 24.30
N SER A 805 -4.30 13.18 24.15
CA SER A 805 -4.67 11.86 24.67
C SER A 805 -4.38 11.69 26.16
N LEU A 806 -3.28 12.23 26.68
CA LEU A 806 -2.93 12.08 28.10
C LEU A 806 -3.58 13.13 28.98
N ALA A 807 -3.80 14.35 28.48
CA ALA A 807 -4.37 15.45 29.24
C ALA A 807 -3.69 15.61 30.62
N ALA A 808 -4.40 15.30 31.72
CA ALA A 808 -3.88 15.41 33.08
C ALA A 808 -2.75 14.42 33.42
N ASP A 809 -2.62 13.33 32.67
CA ASP A 809 -1.62 12.28 32.91
C ASP A 809 -0.29 12.54 32.18
N ILE A 810 -0.12 13.73 31.60
CA ILE A 810 1.10 14.10 30.90
C ILE A 810 2.30 14.17 31.87
N PRO A 811 3.47 13.59 31.53
CA PRO A 811 4.64 13.74 32.38
C PRO A 811 5.06 15.21 32.58
N PRO A 812 5.48 15.60 33.81
CA PRO A 812 5.82 16.98 34.12
C PRO A 812 6.88 17.58 33.19
N GLY A 813 6.72 18.86 32.83
CA GLY A 813 7.67 19.61 32.00
C GLY A 813 7.56 19.33 30.50
N PHE A 814 6.92 18.25 30.08
CA PHE A 814 6.83 17.91 28.66
C PHE A 814 5.99 18.91 27.86
N LYS A 815 4.81 19.30 28.38
CA LYS A 815 3.95 20.31 27.73
C LYS A 815 4.70 21.63 27.59
N GLU A 816 5.37 22.08 28.65
CA GLU A 816 6.14 23.32 28.68
C GLU A 816 7.32 23.28 27.70
N ALA A 817 8.04 22.16 27.63
CA ALA A 817 9.13 21.95 26.67
C ALA A 817 8.63 22.03 25.21
N TRP A 818 7.47 21.42 24.91
CA TRP A 818 6.87 21.47 23.58
C TRP A 818 6.40 22.88 23.22
N LEU A 819 5.64 23.55 24.11
CA LEU A 819 5.16 24.91 23.88
C LEU A 819 6.31 25.91 23.75
N SER A 820 7.39 25.72 24.50
CA SER A 820 8.61 26.54 24.36
C SER A 820 9.22 26.36 22.97
N TYR A 821 9.40 25.14 22.49
CA TYR A 821 9.88 24.90 21.13
C TYR A 821 8.98 25.55 20.09
N CYS A 822 7.66 25.38 20.23
CA CYS A 822 6.68 25.96 19.32
C CYS A 822 6.71 27.49 19.27
N ARG A 823 6.86 28.14 20.42
CA ARG A 823 6.91 29.60 20.54
C ARG A 823 8.16 30.18 19.90
N TYR A 824 9.31 29.56 20.14
CA TYR A 824 10.61 30.19 19.85
C TYR A 824 11.24 29.79 18.52
N PHE A 825 10.77 28.71 17.87
CA PHE A 825 11.38 28.26 16.60
C PHE A 825 11.42 29.37 15.53
N ASN A 826 10.27 30.00 15.24
CA ASN A 826 10.15 31.11 14.29
C ASN A 826 10.23 32.49 14.98
N ALA A 827 10.50 32.55 16.29
CA ALA A 827 10.55 33.83 17.00
C ALA A 827 11.73 34.70 16.51
N PRO A 828 11.61 36.03 16.61
CA PRO A 828 12.73 36.96 16.48
C PRO A 828 13.96 36.55 17.29
N ALA A 829 15.14 36.93 16.81
CA ALA A 829 16.42 36.53 17.41
C ALA A 829 16.60 37.08 18.84
N ASP A 830 16.08 38.26 19.13
CA ASP A 830 16.06 38.87 20.46
C ASP A 830 15.25 38.04 21.46
N GLU A 831 14.05 37.57 21.08
CA GLU A 831 13.26 36.66 21.93
C GLU A 831 13.98 35.32 22.19
N GLN A 832 14.69 34.78 21.18
CA GLN A 832 15.49 33.57 21.32
C GLN A 832 16.68 33.77 22.27
N ILE A 833 17.41 34.88 22.11
CA ILE A 833 18.56 35.23 22.96
C ILE A 833 18.11 35.46 24.39
N GLU A 834 16.98 36.15 24.60
CA GLU A 834 16.42 36.38 25.92
C GLU A 834 16.10 35.05 26.63
N ARG A 835 15.52 34.07 25.90
CA ARG A 835 15.15 32.78 26.50
C ARG A 835 16.30 31.78 26.63
N PHE A 836 17.19 31.70 25.63
CA PHE A 836 18.18 30.62 25.50
C PHE A 836 19.64 31.10 25.52
N GLY A 837 19.87 32.41 25.66
CA GLY A 837 21.20 33.02 25.65
C GLY A 837 21.84 33.14 24.26
N VAL A 838 21.27 32.51 23.24
CA VAL A 838 21.74 32.52 21.86
C VAL A 838 20.57 32.55 20.87
N SER A 839 20.79 33.09 19.68
CA SER A 839 19.85 32.97 18.56
C SER A 839 20.00 31.60 17.90
N PHE A 840 18.91 31.09 17.32
CA PHE A 840 18.92 29.86 16.53
C PHE A 840 19.52 30.06 15.12
N GLY A 841 19.89 31.29 14.77
CA GLY A 841 20.45 31.62 13.46
C GLY A 841 19.41 31.61 12.35
N ASN A 842 19.88 31.41 11.11
CA ASN A 842 19.02 31.43 9.92
C ASN A 842 18.39 30.05 9.68
N LEU A 843 17.28 29.77 10.36
CA LEU A 843 16.46 28.58 10.12
C LEU A 843 15.62 28.70 8.84
N GLN A 844 15.39 27.56 8.20
CA GLN A 844 14.58 27.41 6.98
C GLN A 844 13.20 26.81 7.30
N LEU A 845 12.31 26.76 6.30
CA LEU A 845 10.99 26.13 6.34
C LEU A 845 10.03 26.84 7.29
N LYS A 846 10.12 28.17 7.38
CA LYS A 846 9.30 28.99 8.27
C LYS A 846 7.80 28.78 8.02
N GLN A 847 7.39 28.66 6.75
CA GLN A 847 6.03 28.38 6.34
C GLN A 847 5.52 27.04 6.93
N GLY A 848 6.32 25.98 6.83
CA GLY A 848 5.99 24.67 7.40
C GLY A 848 6.00 24.63 8.93
N HIS A 849 6.74 25.53 9.58
CA HIS A 849 6.76 25.69 11.04
C HIS A 849 5.67 26.64 11.56
N SER A 850 4.91 27.32 10.70
CA SER A 850 3.81 28.20 11.12
C SER A 850 2.77 27.48 11.98
N ARG A 851 2.56 26.18 11.74
CA ARG A 851 1.73 25.29 12.58
C ARG A 851 2.18 25.19 14.03
N LEU A 852 3.48 25.31 14.31
CA LEU A 852 3.99 25.35 15.68
C LEU A 852 3.52 26.64 16.36
N THR A 853 3.73 27.78 15.69
CA THR A 853 3.27 29.09 16.15
C THR A 853 1.75 29.10 16.36
N ALA A 854 0.99 28.50 15.44
CA ALA A 854 -0.46 28.36 15.54
C ALA A 854 -0.87 27.53 16.78
N TYR A 855 -0.22 26.38 16.99
CA TYR A 855 -0.51 25.50 18.12
C TYR A 855 -0.27 26.20 19.46
N VAL A 856 0.88 26.86 19.63
CA VAL A 856 1.16 27.58 20.88
C VAL A 856 0.26 28.80 21.06
N SER A 857 -0.16 29.47 19.97
CA SER A 857 -1.14 30.55 20.04
C SER A 857 -2.46 30.07 20.67
N ARG A 858 -2.99 28.92 20.21
CA ARG A 858 -4.19 28.31 20.79
C ARG A 858 -3.98 27.92 22.26
N GLU A 859 -2.88 27.26 22.57
CA GLU A 859 -2.62 26.76 23.93
C GLU A 859 -2.38 27.86 24.96
N LEU A 860 -1.92 29.04 24.53
CA LEU A 860 -1.67 30.20 25.40
C LEU A 860 -2.72 31.32 25.27
N ASP A 861 -3.73 31.15 24.40
CA ASP A 861 -4.72 32.19 24.06
C ASP A 861 -4.06 33.53 23.65
N ASP A 862 -3.01 33.45 22.82
CA ASP A 862 -2.20 34.60 22.42
C ASP A 862 -2.47 34.99 20.94
N PRO A 863 -3.29 36.04 20.67
CA PRO A 863 -3.67 36.43 19.31
C PRO A 863 -2.52 37.05 18.51
N SER A 864 -1.46 37.53 19.17
CA SER A 864 -0.28 38.04 18.47
C SER A 864 0.45 36.90 17.75
N LEU A 865 0.52 35.72 18.38
CA LEU A 865 1.07 34.51 17.77
C LEU A 865 0.19 33.97 16.65
N ALA A 866 -1.15 34.09 16.74
CA ALA A 866 -2.05 33.72 15.64
C ALA A 866 -1.75 34.55 14.40
N SER A 867 -1.63 35.87 14.57
CA SER A 867 -1.28 36.80 13.49
C SER A 867 0.09 36.49 12.89
N ARG A 868 1.06 36.13 13.74
CA ARG A 868 2.40 35.70 13.31
C ARG A 868 2.35 34.39 12.51
N ALA A 869 1.60 33.39 12.97
CA ALA A 869 1.44 32.12 12.27
C ALA A 869 0.83 32.30 10.87
N TRP A 870 -0.18 33.15 10.73
CA TRP A 870 -0.74 33.47 9.41
C TRP A 870 0.25 34.20 8.52
N ASN A 871 0.99 35.17 9.05
CA ASN A 871 2.03 35.85 8.30
C ASN A 871 3.15 34.89 7.85
N GLU A 872 3.57 33.98 8.74
CA GLU A 872 4.54 32.91 8.43
C GLU A 872 4.01 32.02 7.30
N LEU A 873 2.75 31.56 7.35
CA LEU A 873 2.17 30.75 6.29
C LEU A 873 2.06 31.51 4.96
N LEU A 874 1.62 32.77 4.98
CA LEU A 874 1.24 33.48 3.76
C LEU A 874 2.40 34.21 3.08
N TYR A 875 3.40 34.68 3.84
CA TYR A 875 4.37 35.65 3.36
C TYR A 875 5.82 35.39 3.78
N SER A 876 6.15 34.23 4.35
CA SER A 876 7.55 33.87 4.64
C SER A 876 8.25 33.20 3.44
N ASP A 877 8.77 31.98 3.61
CA ASP A 877 9.34 31.13 2.56
C ASP A 877 8.28 30.21 1.93
N GLY A 878 8.70 29.33 1.01
CA GLY A 878 7.80 28.38 0.34
C GLY A 878 6.83 29.02 -0.66
N TYR A 879 5.55 28.61 -0.63
CA TYR A 879 4.53 29.11 -1.56
C TYR A 879 3.80 30.32 -0.98
N ARG A 880 4.21 31.51 -1.41
CA ARG A 880 3.58 32.76 -0.96
C ARG A 880 2.15 32.91 -1.48
N ALA A 881 1.33 33.61 -0.71
CA ALA A 881 -0.07 33.87 -1.07
C ALA A 881 -0.21 34.70 -2.36
N ASP A 882 0.77 35.55 -2.67
CA ASP A 882 0.84 36.45 -3.83
C ASP A 882 1.53 35.83 -5.06
N ALA A 883 1.87 34.53 -5.03
CA ALA A 883 2.37 33.82 -6.20
C ALA A 883 1.27 33.60 -7.27
N LEU A 884 1.65 33.19 -8.48
CA LEU A 884 0.71 33.05 -9.60
C LEU A 884 -0.21 31.82 -9.50
N TRP A 885 0.17 30.76 -8.77
CA TRP A 885 -0.63 29.53 -8.56
C TRP A 885 -1.24 28.92 -9.84
N THR A 886 -0.46 28.90 -10.93
CA THR A 886 -0.87 28.33 -12.21
C THR A 886 0.13 27.29 -12.72
N THR A 887 -0.37 26.37 -13.54
CA THR A 887 0.46 25.50 -14.39
C THR A 887 0.62 26.12 -15.78
N GLN A 888 1.68 25.73 -16.46
CA GLN A 888 1.89 25.99 -17.88
C GLN A 888 1.68 24.68 -18.64
N ASN A 889 0.79 24.68 -19.62
CA ASN A 889 0.61 23.51 -20.49
C ASN A 889 1.64 23.58 -21.62
N ILE A 890 2.52 22.58 -21.67
CA ILE A 890 3.56 22.45 -22.69
C ILE A 890 3.15 21.31 -23.61
N GLY A 891 2.95 21.60 -24.89
CA GLY A 891 2.50 20.63 -25.89
C GLY A 891 3.53 20.35 -26.98
N GLY A 892 3.62 19.07 -27.37
CA GLY A 892 3.90 18.62 -28.74
C GLY A 892 2.62 18.09 -29.39
N HIS A 893 2.55 18.05 -30.73
CA HIS A 893 1.33 17.76 -31.51
C HIS A 893 0.55 16.49 -31.09
N GLY A 894 -0.46 16.64 -30.21
CA GLY A 894 -1.43 15.59 -29.86
C GLY A 894 -1.97 15.69 -28.42
N PRO A 895 -3.18 15.13 -28.13
CA PRO A 895 -3.77 15.13 -26.79
C PRO A 895 -3.07 14.22 -25.77
N THR A 896 -2.12 13.39 -26.20
CA THR A 896 -1.33 12.48 -25.35
C THR A 896 0.09 12.99 -25.06
N SER A 897 0.42 14.20 -25.53
CA SER A 897 1.76 14.80 -25.47
C SER A 897 1.76 16.19 -24.84
N SER A 898 0.65 16.61 -24.21
CA SER A 898 0.64 17.80 -23.37
C SER A 898 0.99 17.45 -21.93
N ILE A 899 1.88 18.26 -21.35
CA ILE A 899 2.36 18.13 -19.98
C ILE A 899 2.04 19.44 -19.28
N ASP A 900 1.45 19.35 -18.09
CA ASP A 900 1.33 20.50 -17.22
C ASP A 900 2.60 20.61 -16.40
N GLU A 901 3.27 21.76 -16.47
CA GLU A 901 4.43 22.05 -15.66
C GLU A 901 4.21 23.22 -14.72
N ALA A 902 4.79 23.11 -13.53
CA ALA A 902 4.90 24.19 -12.57
C ALA A 902 6.31 24.11 -11.98
N PRO A 903 7.33 24.69 -12.65
CA PRO A 903 8.74 24.52 -12.25
C PRO A 903 9.04 25.07 -10.85
N TRP A 904 8.15 25.90 -10.32
CA TRP A 904 8.20 26.44 -8.96
C TRP A 904 7.73 25.45 -7.89
N ILE A 905 7.15 24.30 -8.26
CA ILE A 905 6.70 23.25 -7.33
C ILE A 905 7.83 22.28 -6.98
N SER A 906 7.91 21.94 -5.70
CA SER A 906 8.67 20.80 -5.18
C SER A 906 7.85 20.07 -4.14
N THR A 907 8.14 18.79 -3.93
CA THR A 907 7.37 17.95 -2.99
C THR A 907 7.51 18.41 -1.57
N ASN A 908 8.73 18.75 -1.14
CA ASN A 908 9.01 19.35 0.16
C ASN A 908 8.11 20.56 0.48
N ILE A 909 8.08 21.56 -0.41
CA ILE A 909 7.30 22.77 -0.15
C ILE A 909 5.80 22.46 -0.22
N THR A 910 5.37 21.58 -1.14
CA THR A 910 3.96 21.16 -1.23
C THR A 910 3.46 20.46 0.03
N SER A 911 4.19 19.46 0.52
CA SER A 911 3.80 18.69 1.71
C SER A 911 3.70 19.61 2.93
N LEU A 912 4.69 20.49 3.12
CA LEU A 912 4.71 21.42 4.25
C LEU A 912 3.67 22.52 4.16
N TYR A 913 3.46 23.10 2.97
CA TYR A 913 2.35 24.04 2.74
C TYR A 913 1.02 23.37 3.03
N GLY A 914 0.85 22.14 2.54
CA GLY A 914 -0.35 21.33 2.73
C GLY A 914 -0.68 21.10 4.21
N LEU A 915 0.30 20.64 4.98
CA LEU A 915 0.19 20.45 6.42
C LEU A 915 -0.11 21.76 7.14
N ALA A 916 0.67 22.80 6.89
CA ALA A 916 0.52 24.09 7.56
C ALA A 916 -0.84 24.75 7.26
N ALA A 917 -1.31 24.71 6.01
CA ALA A 917 -2.62 25.24 5.65
C ALA A 917 -3.76 24.49 6.37
N ILE A 918 -3.73 23.15 6.36
CA ILE A 918 -4.76 22.33 7.04
C ILE A 918 -4.74 22.56 8.56
N GLN A 919 -3.56 22.59 9.16
CA GLN A 919 -3.40 22.68 10.61
C GLN A 919 -3.67 24.09 11.13
N ASN A 920 -3.19 25.15 10.47
CA ASN A 920 -3.47 26.52 10.87
C ASN A 920 -4.98 26.82 10.81
N LEU A 921 -5.66 26.39 9.73
CA LEU A 921 -7.11 26.53 9.61
C LEU A 921 -7.85 25.83 10.75
N ALA A 922 -7.43 24.63 11.12
CA ALA A 922 -8.06 23.85 12.18
C ALA A 922 -7.83 24.41 13.59
N ILE A 923 -6.68 25.06 13.80
CA ILE A 923 -6.24 25.53 15.12
C ILE A 923 -6.69 26.98 15.38
N LEU A 924 -6.61 27.85 14.37
CA LEU A 924 -6.85 29.29 14.51
C LEU A 924 -8.24 29.73 14.04
N GLY A 925 -8.92 28.93 13.20
CA GLY A 925 -10.16 29.36 12.54
C GLY A 925 -9.92 30.46 11.49
N GLU A 926 -10.98 31.17 11.11
CA GLU A 926 -10.86 32.35 10.23
C GLU A 926 -10.41 33.59 11.00
N ILE A 927 -9.64 34.46 10.33
CA ILE A 927 -9.42 35.83 10.80
C ILE A 927 -10.67 36.63 10.42
N ASN A 928 -11.38 37.19 11.40
CA ASN A 928 -12.44 38.19 11.18
C ASN A 928 -11.88 39.52 10.65
#